data_AF-A0A0E2H859-F1
#
_entry.id   AF-A0A0E2H859-F1
#
_cell.length_a   1.000
_cell.length_b   1.000
_cell.length_c   1.000
_cell.angle_alpha   90.00
_cell.angle_beta   90.00
_cell.angle_gamma   90.00
#
_symmetry.space_group_name_H-M   'P 1'
#
loop_
_entity.id
_entity.type
_entity.pdbx_description
1 polymer ?
#
loop_
_entity_poly.entity_id
_entity_poly.type
_entity_poly.pdbx_seq_one_letter_code
_entity_poly.pdbx_strand_id
1 'polypeptide(L)'
;MLDIPESIKSLFKSDNTTNDTRRHLKLYFYNKDVPLSPSGELLPIDQEPCYVIDNKQVLTEALTITESLCESDDLKFGECNAAQFEITVADVLIDLSGKEFIFTIEVGGYEMAMGIYRVESFVRLESDRRKKKITAYNRMRRFQTDVTAWYQGLNFPMTLKSLRDSLCGHIGIEQVDTSLPLDNMLISKTIKPEQLSGLKVLQAICEINGCFGQIDKTGRVKYVSLENASLFPSEDLFPDDNLFPSQMSQGETLSFYKQSETSYEDYTVRPIDKVQIRQEEGDIGGWSHEEGTNCYVVQGNFLAYGKSSEELDRIADVIYDQISGRLYRPCKIVSPALPWVEVGDGIICYTTDDVIETYCLKRTLKGIQGMMDTYEARGSLELKENTGIRSEIVQLEGKAAVIKKSVEEVSVKVTDLKEYAEAQFKVTSNEIAAEVKRAQEAETSLSVKANEIALRVSEKVSRGEVTSELNSELKITGNKIELTTGNFVITAKNFTVDENGDSVFSGNISGASFIGGNINIGNGKFKVNSSGIVEASDAVIRAAAFNSTGIIYAEKGIECNGEIEAGTGSFGGVNARGIYCTGTVYGKDWQYISDGRCKENIQKISPEECYEIVSRLQPVAYKLIDCDIHGVGFIAQDVKTVLRELNLDYALVGYYEKEDIYTLPYGNYIAILAGAIQYINLRKDE
;
A
#
# COMPACT_ATOMS: atom_id res chain seq x y z
N MET A 1 2.10 18.28 -25.25
CA MET A 1 2.93 19.49 -25.48
C MET A 1 2.08 20.67 -25.89
N LEU A 2 2.56 21.89 -25.60
CA LEU A 2 1.95 23.13 -26.07
C LEU A 2 2.28 23.39 -27.54
N ASP A 3 1.26 23.75 -28.31
CA ASP A 3 1.44 24.16 -29.70
C ASP A 3 1.98 25.60 -29.75
N ILE A 4 3.27 25.73 -30.06
CA ILE A 4 4.01 26.99 -30.11
C ILE A 4 4.74 27.06 -31.45
N PRO A 5 4.69 28.20 -32.16
CA PRO A 5 5.36 28.34 -33.45
C PRO A 5 6.86 27.98 -33.38
N GLU A 6 7.36 27.25 -34.38
CA GLU A 6 8.77 26.83 -34.43
C GLU A 6 9.76 28.02 -34.43
N SER A 7 9.35 29.19 -34.93
CA SER A 7 10.13 30.43 -34.82
C SER A 7 10.37 30.84 -33.37
N ILE A 8 9.38 30.68 -32.50
CA ILE A 8 9.48 30.96 -31.06
C ILE A 8 10.30 29.88 -30.36
N LYS A 9 10.08 28.59 -30.69
CA LYS A 9 10.91 27.50 -30.14
C LYS A 9 12.39 27.71 -30.45
N SER A 10 12.70 28.17 -31.67
CA SER A 10 14.06 28.49 -32.10
C SER A 10 14.70 29.61 -31.26
N LEU A 11 13.93 30.64 -30.90
CA LEU A 11 14.41 31.70 -29.99
C LEU A 11 14.76 31.16 -28.61
N PHE A 12 13.93 30.27 -28.05
CA PHE A 12 14.24 29.63 -26.75
C PHE A 12 15.45 28.70 -26.81
N LYS A 13 15.72 28.05 -27.96
CA LYS A 13 16.89 27.20 -28.20
C LYS A 13 18.18 28.00 -28.48
N SER A 14 18.07 29.27 -28.84
CA SER A 14 19.20 30.15 -29.14
C SER A 14 19.95 30.65 -27.89
N ASP A 15 21.12 31.26 -28.07
CA ASP A 15 21.86 31.91 -26.99
C ASP A 15 21.08 33.09 -26.38
N ASN A 16 21.51 33.62 -25.23
CA ASN A 16 20.85 34.75 -24.54
C ASN A 16 21.62 36.07 -24.67
N THR A 17 22.47 36.20 -25.70
CA THR A 17 23.46 37.30 -25.80
C THR A 17 22.90 38.55 -26.47
N THR A 18 21.85 38.41 -27.28
CA THR A 18 21.22 39.50 -28.03
C THR A 18 19.95 40.00 -27.31
N ASN A 19 19.48 41.21 -27.65
CA ASN A 19 18.23 41.71 -27.06
C ASN A 19 17.01 40.87 -27.45
N ASP A 20 17.00 40.30 -28.66
CA ASP A 20 15.86 39.50 -29.14
C ASP A 20 15.81 38.11 -28.49
N THR A 21 16.92 37.63 -27.94
CA THR A 21 17.03 36.30 -27.33
C THR A 21 17.14 36.32 -25.80
N ARG A 22 17.19 37.53 -25.21
CA ARG A 22 17.11 37.72 -23.76
C ARG A 22 15.72 37.40 -23.25
N ARG A 23 15.68 36.74 -22.09
CA ARG A 23 14.43 36.32 -21.45
C ARG A 23 13.99 37.39 -20.46
N HIS A 24 12.77 37.89 -20.62
CA HIS A 24 12.17 38.89 -19.75
C HIS A 24 11.02 38.26 -19.00
N LEU A 25 11.18 38.05 -17.70
CA LEU A 25 10.13 37.54 -16.85
C LEU A 25 9.26 38.67 -16.34
N LYS A 26 7.96 38.40 -16.19
CA LYS A 26 7.03 39.29 -15.51
C LYS A 26 6.10 38.48 -14.60
N LEU A 27 5.83 39.01 -13.41
CA LEU A 27 4.82 38.48 -12.49
C LEU A 27 3.76 39.56 -12.30
N TYR A 28 2.55 39.31 -12.79
CA TYR A 28 1.42 40.22 -12.72
C TYR A 28 0.54 39.84 -11.54
N PHE A 29 0.56 40.61 -10.44
CA PHE A 29 -0.22 40.34 -9.24
C PHE A 29 -1.59 40.99 -9.29
N TYR A 30 -2.60 40.32 -8.74
CA TYR A 30 -3.98 40.78 -8.73
C TYR A 30 -4.54 40.88 -7.30
N ASN A 31 -5.52 41.76 -7.10
CA ASN A 31 -6.19 41.93 -5.80
C ASN A 31 -7.27 40.88 -5.53
N LYS A 32 -7.81 40.30 -6.60
CA LYS A 32 -8.73 39.17 -6.57
C LYS A 32 -8.08 38.02 -7.33
N ASP A 33 -8.70 36.85 -7.24
CA ASP A 33 -8.32 35.70 -8.07
C ASP A 33 -8.35 36.08 -9.54
N VAL A 34 -7.36 35.59 -10.29
CA VAL A 34 -7.23 35.86 -11.72
C VAL A 34 -8.44 35.26 -12.44
N PRO A 35 -9.27 36.06 -13.14
CA PRO A 35 -10.39 35.50 -13.87
C PRO A 35 -9.87 34.63 -15.03
N LEU A 36 -10.54 33.50 -15.26
CA LEU A 36 -10.23 32.63 -16.39
C LEU A 36 -10.82 33.25 -17.66
N SER A 37 -10.05 33.31 -18.74
CA SER A 37 -10.56 33.81 -20.02
C SER A 37 -11.44 32.74 -20.68
N PRO A 38 -12.68 33.06 -21.10
CA PRO A 38 -13.55 32.12 -21.79
C PRO A 38 -13.01 31.68 -23.17
N SER A 39 -12.09 32.44 -23.77
CA SER A 39 -11.43 32.10 -25.04
C SER A 39 -10.19 31.22 -24.89
N GLY A 40 -9.77 30.87 -23.67
CA GLY A 40 -8.51 30.19 -23.42
C GLY A 40 -7.27 31.07 -23.63
N GLU A 41 -7.45 32.37 -23.86
CA GLU A 41 -6.36 33.34 -23.98
C GLU A 41 -5.77 33.66 -22.59
N LEU A 42 -4.43 33.69 -22.52
CA LEU A 42 -3.66 33.67 -21.28
C LEU A 42 -3.52 35.02 -20.54
N LEU A 43 -4.23 36.07 -21.01
CA LEU A 43 -4.22 37.38 -20.36
C LEU A 43 -5.66 37.82 -20.03
N PRO A 44 -5.98 38.15 -18.76
CA PRO A 44 -7.29 38.66 -18.39
C PRO A 44 -7.46 40.04 -19.04
N ILE A 45 -8.33 40.12 -20.05
CA ILE A 45 -8.54 41.33 -20.87
C ILE A 45 -9.03 42.53 -20.02
N ASP A 46 -9.59 42.28 -18.82
CA ASP A 46 -10.38 43.28 -18.08
C ASP A 46 -9.88 43.62 -16.65
N GLN A 47 -8.72 43.11 -16.20
CA GLN A 47 -8.16 43.50 -14.88
C GLN A 47 -6.74 44.04 -15.00
N GLU A 48 -6.51 45.27 -14.52
CA GLU A 48 -5.16 45.78 -14.35
C GLU A 48 -4.46 45.11 -13.16
N PRO A 49 -3.19 44.66 -13.33
CA PRO A 49 -2.42 44.11 -12.22
C PRO A 49 -2.19 45.18 -11.15
N CYS A 50 -2.35 44.82 -9.88
CA CYS A 50 -2.11 45.74 -8.77
C CYS A 50 -0.62 45.93 -8.47
N TYR A 51 0.22 45.01 -8.93
CA TYR A 51 1.67 45.12 -8.85
C TYR A 51 2.33 44.24 -9.92
N VAL A 52 3.45 44.68 -10.48
CA VAL A 52 4.21 43.93 -11.47
C VAL A 52 5.66 43.82 -11.01
N ILE A 53 6.18 42.60 -10.95
CA ILE A 53 7.61 42.35 -10.77
C ILE A 53 8.22 42.03 -12.14
N ASP A 54 9.28 42.75 -12.50
CA ASP A 54 10.06 42.54 -13.72
C ASP A 54 11.51 42.13 -13.39
N ASN A 55 12.33 41.88 -14.42
CA ASN A 55 13.75 41.50 -14.27
C ASN A 55 14.57 42.43 -13.37
N LYS A 56 14.22 43.72 -13.21
CA LYS A 56 14.99 44.68 -12.40
C LYS A 56 14.87 44.39 -10.91
N GLN A 57 13.77 43.76 -10.52
CA GLN A 57 13.47 43.40 -9.13
C GLN A 57 13.72 41.93 -8.84
N VAL A 58 14.28 41.17 -9.78
CA VAL A 58 14.58 39.74 -9.60
C VAL A 58 16.08 39.51 -9.50
N LEU A 59 16.50 38.65 -8.57
CA LEU A 59 17.88 38.23 -8.45
C LEU A 59 18.25 37.28 -9.61
N THR A 60 19.44 37.46 -10.19
CA THR A 60 19.95 36.65 -11.29
C THR A 60 19.87 35.15 -11.01
N GLU A 61 19.35 34.39 -11.98
CA GLU A 61 19.13 32.93 -11.93
C GLU A 61 18.37 32.41 -10.70
N ALA A 62 17.58 33.25 -10.01
CA ALA A 62 16.94 32.89 -8.75
C ALA A 62 15.51 32.32 -8.88
N LEU A 63 15.14 31.84 -10.07
CA LEU A 63 13.84 31.20 -10.34
C LEU A 63 13.99 29.68 -10.25
N THR A 64 13.00 29.03 -9.64
CA THR A 64 12.80 27.58 -9.67
C THR A 64 11.31 27.27 -9.76
N ILE A 65 10.91 26.45 -10.72
CA ILE A 65 9.55 25.92 -10.84
C ILE A 65 9.63 24.40 -10.83
N THR A 66 8.87 23.76 -9.96
CA THR A 66 8.80 22.31 -9.88
C THR A 66 7.36 21.87 -10.17
N GLU A 67 7.22 20.99 -11.15
CA GLU A 67 5.97 20.41 -11.61
C GLU A 67 6.11 18.88 -11.54
N SER A 68 5.08 18.18 -11.07
CA SER A 68 5.11 16.72 -10.98
C SER A 68 3.77 16.16 -11.45
N LEU A 69 3.80 15.16 -12.33
CA LEU A 69 2.65 14.32 -12.63
C LEU A 69 2.56 13.17 -11.62
N CYS A 70 3.71 12.55 -11.31
CA CYS A 70 3.84 11.43 -10.37
C CYS A 70 5.08 11.64 -9.48
N GLU A 71 4.88 11.67 -8.16
CA GLU A 71 5.95 11.77 -7.17
C GLU A 71 6.25 10.43 -6.47
N SER A 72 5.38 9.44 -6.63
CA SER A 72 5.66 8.06 -6.21
C SER A 72 6.86 7.46 -6.95
N ASP A 73 7.54 6.50 -6.32
CA ASP A 73 8.70 5.83 -6.91
C ASP A 73 8.32 4.98 -8.14
N ASP A 74 7.11 4.43 -8.15
CA ASP A 74 6.50 3.74 -9.30
C ASP A 74 5.30 4.56 -9.83
N LEU A 75 4.88 4.29 -11.07
CA LEU A 75 3.70 4.95 -11.66
C LEU A 75 2.46 4.73 -10.78
N LYS A 76 1.91 5.83 -10.28
CA LYS A 76 0.69 5.85 -9.49
C LYS A 76 -0.35 6.75 -10.14
N PHE A 77 -1.22 6.13 -10.92
CA PHE A 77 -2.34 6.81 -11.55
C PHE A 77 -3.26 7.42 -10.48
N GLY A 78 -3.90 8.53 -10.83
CA GLY A 78 -4.70 9.31 -9.90
C GLY A 78 -3.94 10.41 -9.17
N GLU A 79 -2.61 10.47 -9.23
CA GLU A 79 -1.87 11.56 -8.61
C GLU A 79 -2.27 12.95 -9.17
N CYS A 80 -2.27 13.94 -8.28
CA CYS A 80 -2.76 15.29 -8.54
C CYS A 80 -1.86 16.28 -7.77
N ASN A 81 -0.66 16.54 -8.29
CA ASN A 81 0.35 17.31 -7.56
C ASN A 81 0.30 18.81 -7.91
N ALA A 82 0.54 19.66 -6.91
CA ALA A 82 0.56 21.11 -7.11
C ALA A 82 1.94 21.56 -7.59
N ALA A 83 1.97 22.35 -8.67
CA ALA A 83 3.21 22.98 -9.12
C ALA A 83 3.65 24.03 -8.10
N GLN A 84 4.93 24.01 -7.76
CA GLN A 84 5.57 24.97 -6.86
C GLN A 84 6.40 25.97 -7.67
N PHE A 85 6.22 27.25 -7.36
CA PHE A 85 6.98 28.35 -7.93
C PHE A 85 7.79 29.03 -6.82
N GLU A 86 9.09 29.19 -7.04
CA GLU A 86 9.99 29.88 -6.12
C GLU A 86 10.81 30.93 -6.86
N ILE A 87 10.85 32.16 -6.33
CA ILE A 87 11.69 33.22 -6.87
C ILE A 87 12.23 34.12 -5.76
N THR A 88 13.46 34.62 -5.93
CA THR A 88 14.01 35.66 -5.04
C THR A 88 13.92 37.03 -5.70
N VAL A 89 13.27 37.96 -5.01
CA VAL A 89 13.04 39.33 -5.46
C VAL A 89 13.72 40.34 -4.54
N ALA A 90 14.05 41.52 -5.07
CA ALA A 90 14.67 42.63 -4.37
C ALA A 90 13.78 43.87 -4.43
N ASP A 91 13.82 44.67 -3.35
CA ASP A 91 13.17 45.98 -3.28
C ASP A 91 11.64 45.97 -3.50
N VAL A 92 10.98 44.85 -3.17
CA VAL A 92 9.51 44.72 -3.16
C VAL A 92 8.98 45.10 -1.77
N LEU A 93 8.36 46.28 -1.66
CA LEU A 93 7.92 46.84 -0.38
C LEU A 93 6.49 46.43 0.03
N ILE A 94 5.65 46.07 -0.93
CA ILE A 94 4.26 45.66 -0.69
C ILE A 94 4.24 44.19 -0.26
N ASP A 95 3.33 43.82 0.65
CA ASP A 95 3.07 42.43 0.99
C ASP A 95 2.22 41.75 -0.10
N LEU A 96 2.74 40.65 -0.63
CA LEU A 96 2.14 39.90 -1.72
C LEU A 96 1.55 38.55 -1.24
N SER A 97 1.67 38.25 0.05
CA SER A 97 1.10 37.05 0.68
C SER A 97 -0.37 36.86 0.32
N GLY A 98 -0.74 35.66 -0.13
CA GLY A 98 -2.10 35.28 -0.48
C GLY A 98 -2.63 35.83 -1.80
N LYS A 99 -1.90 36.68 -2.53
CA LYS A 99 -2.30 37.18 -3.86
C LYS A 99 -2.03 36.15 -4.95
N GLU A 100 -2.90 36.10 -5.96
CA GLU A 100 -2.62 35.38 -7.21
C GLU A 100 -1.82 36.26 -8.18
N PHE A 101 -0.98 35.61 -8.99
CA PHE A 101 -0.28 36.23 -10.09
C PHE A 101 -0.19 35.33 -11.31
N ILE A 102 -0.08 35.96 -12.48
CA ILE A 102 0.28 35.29 -13.73
C ILE A 102 1.79 35.43 -13.89
N PHE A 103 2.47 34.31 -14.09
CA PHE A 103 3.88 34.29 -14.44
C PHE A 103 4.03 34.21 -15.96
N THR A 104 4.80 35.11 -16.55
CA THR A 104 5.10 35.10 -17.99
C THR A 104 6.61 35.21 -18.26
N ILE A 105 7.01 34.71 -19.43
CA ILE A 105 8.35 34.86 -19.99
C ILE A 105 8.21 35.41 -21.41
N GLU A 106 8.86 36.53 -21.65
CA GLU A 106 8.93 37.20 -22.95
C GLU A 106 10.30 36.97 -23.60
N VAL A 107 10.29 36.55 -24.87
CA VAL A 107 11.48 36.38 -25.72
C VAL A 107 11.14 36.85 -27.14
N GLY A 108 11.98 37.70 -27.73
CA GLY A 108 11.80 38.20 -29.10
C GLY A 108 10.46 38.91 -29.34
N GLY A 109 9.92 39.57 -28.31
CA GLY A 109 8.60 40.23 -28.34
C GLY A 109 7.42 39.27 -28.20
N TYR A 110 7.64 37.96 -28.04
CA TYR A 110 6.61 36.98 -27.75
C TYR A 110 6.52 36.73 -26.24
N GLU A 111 5.41 37.11 -25.62
CA GLU A 111 5.15 36.88 -24.19
C GLU A 111 4.33 35.61 -23.98
N MET A 112 4.93 34.62 -23.32
CA MET A 112 4.32 33.33 -23.02
C MET A 112 3.94 33.26 -21.55
N ALA A 113 2.69 32.93 -21.25
CA ALA A 113 2.31 32.61 -19.88
C ALA A 113 2.79 31.20 -19.50
N MET A 114 3.29 31.10 -18.28
CA MET A 114 3.91 29.91 -17.72
C MET A 114 3.09 29.31 -16.58
N GLY A 115 2.09 30.04 -16.07
CA GLY A 115 1.13 29.53 -15.10
C GLY A 115 0.53 30.61 -14.22
N ILE A 116 -0.52 30.22 -13.50
CA ILE A 116 -1.15 31.04 -12.45
C ILE A 116 -0.81 30.45 -11.09
N TYR A 117 -0.28 31.27 -10.20
CA TYR A 117 0.17 30.86 -8.88
C TYR A 117 -0.37 31.79 -7.79
N ARG A 118 -0.53 31.26 -6.58
CA ARG A 118 -0.91 32.00 -5.38
C ARG A 118 0.25 32.01 -4.39
N VAL A 119 0.63 33.17 -3.89
CA VAL A 119 1.72 33.31 -2.91
C VAL A 119 1.30 32.69 -1.59
N GLU A 120 2.02 31.65 -1.18
CA GLU A 120 1.84 31.00 0.12
C GLU A 120 2.76 31.65 1.17
N SER A 121 3.99 31.94 0.76
CA SER A 121 5.04 32.44 1.64
C SER A 121 5.79 33.58 0.99
N PHE A 122 5.97 34.67 1.73
CA PHE A 122 6.73 35.85 1.33
C PHE A 122 7.70 36.26 2.43
N VAL A 123 8.87 35.62 2.45
CA VAL A 123 9.79 35.67 3.58
C VAL A 123 11.05 36.43 3.21
N ARG A 124 11.52 37.29 4.11
CA ARG A 124 12.77 38.02 3.96
C ARG A 124 13.97 37.08 4.12
N LEU A 125 15.00 37.25 3.30
CA LEU A 125 16.26 36.52 3.45
C LEU A 125 17.07 37.06 4.64
N GLU A 126 17.64 36.16 5.44
CA GLU A 126 18.48 36.54 6.60
C GLU A 126 19.72 37.32 6.18
N SER A 127 20.27 37.01 5.00
CA SER A 127 21.51 37.57 4.46
C SER A 127 21.37 38.98 3.88
N ASP A 128 20.17 39.41 3.46
CA ASP A 128 19.95 40.76 2.91
C ASP A 128 18.52 41.25 3.18
N ARG A 129 18.42 42.41 3.84
CA ARG A 129 17.14 42.97 4.26
C ARG A 129 16.23 43.39 3.11
N ARG A 130 16.78 43.61 1.92
CA ARG A 130 16.05 44.05 0.72
C ARG A 130 15.53 42.89 -0.11
N LYS A 131 16.00 41.66 0.15
CA LYS A 131 15.65 40.47 -0.61
C LYS A 131 14.57 39.66 0.09
N LYS A 132 13.61 39.17 -0.68
CA LYS A 132 12.52 38.31 -0.22
C LYS A 132 12.40 37.11 -1.14
N LYS A 133 12.16 35.94 -0.56
CA LYS A 133 11.80 34.71 -1.26
C LYS A 133 10.28 34.63 -1.33
N ILE A 134 9.76 34.49 -2.53
CA ILE A 134 8.36 34.14 -2.81
C ILE A 134 8.32 32.64 -3.04
N THR A 135 7.50 31.93 -2.27
CA THR A 135 7.09 30.55 -2.57
C THR A 135 5.57 30.55 -2.81
N ALA A 136 5.17 30.04 -3.95
CA ALA A 136 3.80 30.06 -4.44
C ALA A 136 3.42 28.71 -5.04
N TYR A 137 2.11 28.43 -5.11
CA TYR A 137 1.59 27.19 -5.68
C TYR A 137 0.50 27.46 -6.69
N ASN A 138 0.36 26.58 -7.68
CA ASN A 138 -0.78 26.64 -8.60
C ASN A 138 -2.11 26.30 -7.89
N ARG A 139 -3.22 26.38 -8.62
CA ARG A 139 -4.57 26.19 -8.06
C ARG A 139 -4.86 24.78 -7.55
N MET A 140 -4.01 23.78 -7.81
CA MET A 140 -4.21 22.42 -7.29
C MET A 140 -4.23 22.42 -5.76
N ARG A 141 -3.49 23.33 -5.11
CA ARG A 141 -3.52 23.49 -3.64
C ARG A 141 -4.91 23.78 -3.08
N ARG A 142 -5.85 24.37 -3.84
CA ARG A 142 -7.22 24.64 -3.36
C ARG A 142 -8.00 23.36 -3.07
N PHE A 143 -7.68 22.25 -3.74
CA PHE A 143 -8.30 20.96 -3.47
C PHE A 143 -7.94 20.38 -2.10
N GLN A 144 -6.92 20.91 -1.40
CA GLN A 144 -6.61 20.50 -0.02
C GLN A 144 -7.63 21.00 1.02
N THR A 145 -8.73 21.61 0.57
CA THR A 145 -9.87 21.98 1.40
C THR A 145 -10.65 20.75 1.85
N ASP A 146 -11.19 20.78 3.08
CA ASP A 146 -12.13 19.77 3.56
C ASP A 146 -13.50 19.97 2.88
N VAL A 147 -13.96 18.94 2.18
CA VAL A 147 -15.21 18.92 1.40
C VAL A 147 -16.24 17.97 2.00
N THR A 148 -16.09 17.58 3.27
CA THR A 148 -17.02 16.67 3.96
C THR A 148 -18.46 17.16 3.92
N ALA A 149 -18.70 18.43 4.25
CA ALA A 149 -20.04 19.01 4.24
C ALA A 149 -20.65 19.04 2.83
N TRP A 150 -19.84 19.35 1.81
CA TRP A 150 -20.23 19.30 0.41
C TRP A 150 -20.65 17.88 0.00
N TYR A 151 -19.79 16.88 0.25
CA TYR A 151 -20.06 15.49 -0.12
C TYR A 151 -21.33 14.95 0.58
N GLN A 152 -21.52 15.29 1.86
CA GLN A 152 -22.72 14.89 2.61
C GLN A 152 -24.01 15.51 2.06
N GLY A 153 -23.93 16.71 1.48
CA GLY A 153 -25.03 17.42 0.85
C GLY A 153 -25.37 16.98 -0.58
N LEU A 154 -24.55 16.11 -1.21
CA LEU A 154 -24.83 15.59 -2.54
C LEU A 154 -26.00 14.60 -2.56
N ASN A 155 -26.75 14.63 -3.66
CA ASN A 155 -27.83 13.69 -3.94
C ASN A 155 -27.30 12.54 -4.82
N PHE A 156 -27.46 11.31 -4.33
CA PHE A 156 -27.11 10.09 -5.03
C PHE A 156 -28.38 9.30 -5.41
N PRO A 157 -28.36 8.47 -6.48
CA PRO A 157 -27.22 8.24 -7.38
C PRO A 157 -26.99 9.42 -8.33
N MET A 158 -25.73 9.63 -8.71
CA MET A 158 -25.33 10.62 -9.72
C MET A 158 -24.26 10.03 -10.65
N THR A 159 -23.91 10.69 -11.74
CA THR A 159 -22.81 10.23 -12.60
C THR A 159 -21.45 10.70 -12.06
N LEU A 160 -20.37 9.99 -12.40
CA LEU A 160 -19.01 10.38 -12.04
C LEU A 160 -18.66 11.77 -12.58
N LYS A 161 -19.10 12.10 -13.81
CA LYS A 161 -18.99 13.45 -14.38
C LYS A 161 -19.68 14.50 -13.52
N SER A 162 -20.91 14.23 -13.07
CA SER A 162 -21.65 15.16 -12.21
C SER A 162 -20.95 15.38 -10.87
N LEU A 163 -20.32 14.34 -10.30
CA LEU A 163 -19.52 14.46 -9.08
C LEU A 163 -18.30 15.36 -9.31
N ARG A 164 -17.56 15.09 -10.39
CA ARG A 164 -16.37 15.85 -10.79
C ARG A 164 -16.67 17.32 -11.04
N ASP A 165 -17.73 17.61 -11.78
CA ASP A 165 -18.18 18.97 -12.10
C ASP A 165 -18.66 19.70 -10.84
N SER A 166 -19.40 19.01 -9.96
CA SER A 166 -19.81 19.55 -8.66
C SER A 166 -18.63 19.84 -7.73
N LEU A 167 -17.60 18.96 -7.72
CA LEU A 167 -16.39 19.15 -6.92
C LEU A 167 -15.64 20.41 -7.39
N CYS A 168 -15.36 20.49 -8.69
CA CYS A 168 -14.63 21.63 -9.26
C CYS A 168 -15.40 22.94 -9.05
N GLY A 169 -16.73 22.91 -9.21
CA GLY A 169 -17.61 24.05 -8.90
C GLY A 169 -17.59 24.46 -7.42
N HIS A 170 -17.55 23.50 -6.50
CA HIS A 170 -17.45 23.78 -5.06
C HIS A 170 -16.09 24.38 -4.66
N ILE A 171 -14.99 23.87 -5.24
CA ILE A 171 -13.64 24.40 -5.03
C ILE A 171 -13.45 25.76 -5.74
N GLY A 172 -14.23 26.03 -6.78
CA GLY A 172 -14.16 27.27 -7.57
C GLY A 172 -13.02 27.26 -8.58
N ILE A 173 -12.79 26.13 -9.26
CA ILE A 173 -11.83 25.98 -10.36
C ILE A 173 -12.56 25.41 -11.58
N GLU A 174 -12.32 25.96 -12.76
CA GLU A 174 -12.87 25.41 -14.00
C GLU A 174 -12.03 24.23 -14.51
N GLN A 175 -12.66 23.37 -15.28
CA GLN A 175 -12.01 22.23 -15.94
C GLN A 175 -11.79 22.56 -17.41
N VAL A 176 -10.74 21.98 -18.01
CA VAL A 176 -10.65 21.88 -19.46
C VAL A 176 -11.76 20.94 -19.92
N ASP A 177 -12.50 21.33 -20.97
CA ASP A 177 -13.57 20.51 -21.51
C ASP A 177 -12.99 19.17 -22.00
N THR A 178 -13.41 18.08 -21.35
CA THR A 178 -12.93 16.74 -21.65
C THR A 178 -13.97 15.67 -21.29
N SER A 179 -13.88 14.55 -21.98
CA SER A 179 -14.67 13.34 -21.73
C SER A 179 -13.77 12.26 -21.17
N LEU A 180 -14.03 11.80 -19.94
CA LEU A 180 -13.30 10.67 -19.36
C LEU A 180 -14.07 9.36 -19.56
N PRO A 181 -13.38 8.20 -19.64
CA PRO A 181 -14.01 6.92 -19.97
C PRO A 181 -15.18 6.52 -19.06
N LEU A 182 -15.08 6.80 -17.76
CA LEU A 182 -16.11 6.46 -16.77
C LEU A 182 -17.03 7.62 -16.40
N ASP A 183 -17.10 8.69 -17.20
CA ASP A 183 -17.95 9.86 -16.93
C ASP A 183 -19.43 9.49 -16.68
N ASN A 184 -19.92 8.46 -17.37
CA ASN A 184 -21.31 7.96 -17.26
C ASN A 184 -21.53 6.95 -16.13
N MET A 185 -20.46 6.52 -15.42
CA MET A 185 -20.58 5.57 -14.33
C MET A 185 -21.47 6.14 -13.22
N LEU A 186 -22.52 5.40 -12.84
CA LEU A 186 -23.37 5.77 -11.72
C LEU A 186 -22.67 5.48 -10.40
N ILE A 187 -22.65 6.48 -9.52
CA ILE A 187 -22.10 6.39 -8.17
C ILE A 187 -23.22 6.46 -7.13
N SER A 188 -23.04 5.71 -6.05
CA SER A 188 -23.95 5.66 -4.90
C SER A 188 -23.26 6.22 -3.66
N LYS A 189 -24.05 6.61 -2.64
CA LYS A 189 -23.49 7.10 -1.37
C LYS A 189 -22.99 5.94 -0.53
N THR A 190 -21.71 5.60 -0.66
CA THR A 190 -21.09 4.42 -0.05
C THR A 190 -20.31 4.74 1.22
N ILE A 191 -19.90 6.00 1.40
CA ILE A 191 -19.13 6.46 2.55
C ILE A 191 -19.83 7.59 3.30
N LYS A 192 -19.54 7.71 4.60
CA LYS A 192 -19.94 8.85 5.43
C LYS A 192 -18.70 9.38 6.18
N PRO A 193 -17.83 10.13 5.49
CA PRO A 193 -16.57 10.58 6.07
C PRO A 193 -16.78 11.59 7.19
N GLU A 194 -15.93 11.51 8.21
CA GLU A 194 -15.76 12.57 9.23
C GLU A 194 -14.89 13.71 8.67
N GLN A 195 -13.91 13.37 7.84
CA GLN A 195 -13.04 14.30 7.12
C GLN A 195 -12.76 13.76 5.71
N LEU A 196 -12.82 14.62 4.69
CA LEU A 196 -12.58 14.27 3.30
C LEU A 196 -11.99 15.47 2.57
N SER A 197 -10.75 15.34 2.11
CA SER A 197 -10.12 16.38 1.29
C SER A 197 -10.64 16.33 -0.15
N GLY A 198 -10.91 17.48 -0.76
CA GLY A 198 -11.27 17.58 -2.18
C GLY A 198 -10.21 16.98 -3.10
N LEU A 199 -8.94 17.02 -2.69
CA LEU A 199 -7.82 16.44 -3.42
C LEU A 199 -7.94 14.92 -3.46
N LYS A 200 -8.37 14.28 -2.37
CA LYS A 200 -8.58 12.83 -2.33
C LYS A 200 -9.73 12.41 -3.22
N VAL A 201 -10.79 13.23 -3.31
CA VAL A 201 -11.89 12.99 -4.24
C VAL A 201 -11.41 13.10 -5.69
N LEU A 202 -10.64 14.15 -6.03
CA LEU A 202 -10.08 14.31 -7.36
C LEU A 202 -9.12 13.18 -7.72
N GLN A 203 -8.26 12.77 -6.79
CA GLN A 203 -7.34 11.63 -6.97
C GLN A 203 -8.11 10.34 -7.26
N ALA A 204 -9.17 10.05 -6.51
CA ALA A 204 -10.01 8.87 -6.74
C ALA A 204 -10.69 8.90 -8.12
N ILE A 205 -11.15 10.08 -8.57
CA ILE A 205 -11.74 10.26 -9.91
C ILE A 205 -10.68 10.02 -10.99
N CYS A 206 -9.47 10.56 -10.85
CA CYS A 206 -8.40 10.39 -11.81
C CYS A 206 -7.92 8.93 -11.88
N GLU A 207 -7.75 8.27 -10.73
CA GLU A 207 -7.29 6.88 -10.64
C GLU A 207 -8.23 5.92 -11.36
N ILE A 208 -9.54 6.02 -11.11
CA ILE A 208 -10.53 5.13 -11.74
C ILE A 208 -10.69 5.38 -13.24
N ASN A 209 -10.26 6.55 -13.73
CA ASN A 209 -10.20 6.85 -15.17
C ASN A 209 -8.81 6.59 -15.79
N GLY A 210 -7.86 6.02 -15.04
CA GLY A 210 -6.52 5.73 -15.54
C GLY A 210 -5.72 6.97 -15.96
N CYS A 211 -5.96 8.12 -15.32
CA CYS A 211 -5.32 9.39 -15.66
C CYS A 211 -4.75 10.11 -14.43
N PHE A 212 -4.09 11.24 -14.67
CA PHE A 212 -3.53 12.13 -13.66
C PHE A 212 -4.26 13.47 -13.68
N GLY A 213 -4.28 14.18 -12.55
CA GLY A 213 -4.81 15.54 -12.46
C GLY A 213 -3.69 16.58 -12.46
N GLN A 214 -3.80 17.58 -13.34
CA GLN A 214 -2.87 18.70 -13.41
C GLN A 214 -3.66 20.02 -13.47
N ILE A 215 -3.03 21.14 -13.09
CA ILE A 215 -3.52 22.47 -13.47
C ILE A 215 -2.73 22.94 -14.69
N ASP A 216 -3.44 23.24 -15.78
CA ASP A 216 -2.83 23.81 -16.98
C ASP A 216 -2.31 25.23 -16.73
N LYS A 217 -1.58 25.80 -17.69
CA LYS A 217 -1.04 27.16 -17.58
C LYS A 217 -2.10 28.25 -17.50
N THR A 218 -3.33 27.96 -17.89
CA THR A 218 -4.47 28.87 -17.78
C THR A 218 -5.11 28.84 -16.39
N GLY A 219 -4.75 27.88 -15.53
CA GLY A 219 -5.31 27.73 -14.19
C GLY A 219 -6.53 26.81 -14.11
N ARG A 220 -6.78 25.97 -15.12
CA ARG A 220 -7.88 25.00 -15.19
C ARG A 220 -7.40 23.58 -14.89
N VAL A 221 -8.28 22.73 -14.36
CA VAL A 221 -7.98 21.30 -14.18
C VAL A 221 -7.93 20.61 -15.55
N LYS A 222 -6.80 19.97 -15.84
CA LYS A 222 -6.54 19.14 -17.02
C LYS A 222 -6.33 17.70 -16.55
N TYR A 223 -6.95 16.76 -17.26
CA TYR A 223 -6.77 15.32 -17.03
C TYR A 223 -5.77 14.80 -18.05
N VAL A 224 -4.66 14.24 -17.57
CA VAL A 224 -3.52 13.84 -18.40
C VAL A 224 -3.43 12.33 -18.41
N SER A 225 -3.48 11.75 -19.60
CA SER A 225 -3.14 10.34 -19.83
C SER A 225 -1.76 10.28 -20.48
N LEU A 226 -0.93 9.33 -20.06
CA LEU A 226 0.36 9.10 -20.72
C LEU A 226 0.11 8.51 -22.10
N GLU A 227 0.94 8.81 -23.09
CA GLU A 227 0.82 8.20 -24.41
C GLU A 227 1.30 6.74 -24.40
N ASN A 228 0.74 5.90 -25.27
CA ASN A 228 1.17 4.52 -25.39
C ASN A 228 2.51 4.40 -26.12
N ALA A 229 3.27 3.36 -25.75
CA ALA A 229 4.38 2.96 -26.58
C ALA A 229 3.87 2.45 -27.94
N SER A 230 4.50 2.84 -29.05
CA SER A 230 4.10 2.45 -30.41
C SER A 230 3.91 0.93 -30.54
N LEU A 231 2.91 0.51 -31.34
CA LEU A 231 2.68 -0.90 -31.66
C LEU A 231 3.90 -1.46 -32.43
N PHE A 232 4.50 -2.51 -31.90
CA PHE A 232 5.52 -3.28 -32.61
C PHE A 232 4.84 -4.29 -33.55
N PRO A 233 5.33 -4.47 -34.79
CA PRO A 233 4.97 -5.65 -35.57
C PRO A 233 5.36 -6.91 -34.78
N SER A 234 4.61 -8.01 -34.99
CA SER A 234 4.95 -9.33 -34.45
C SER A 234 6.44 -9.63 -34.66
N GLU A 235 7.09 -10.38 -33.75
CA GLU A 235 8.48 -10.83 -33.93
C GLU A 235 8.70 -11.63 -35.24
N ASP A 236 7.62 -12.12 -35.85
CA ASP A 236 7.62 -12.79 -37.16
C ASP A 236 7.60 -11.83 -38.37
N LEU A 237 7.42 -10.52 -38.14
CA LEU A 237 7.51 -9.47 -39.16
C LEU A 237 8.78 -8.66 -38.95
N PHE A 238 9.77 -8.85 -39.83
CA PHE A 238 10.93 -7.97 -39.91
C PHE A 238 10.53 -6.69 -40.66
N PRO A 239 10.41 -5.52 -39.99
CA PRO A 239 10.34 -4.26 -40.71
C PRO A 239 11.62 -4.05 -41.53
N ASP A 240 11.50 -3.32 -42.64
CA ASP A 240 12.63 -2.94 -43.53
C ASP A 240 13.78 -2.31 -42.72
N ASP A 241 15.04 -2.44 -43.16
CA ASP A 241 16.26 -2.02 -42.42
C ASP A 241 16.31 -0.51 -42.09
N ASN A 242 15.36 0.27 -42.63
CA ASN A 242 15.19 1.70 -42.39
C ASN A 242 13.97 2.06 -41.50
N LEU A 243 13.22 1.08 -40.98
CA LEU A 243 12.14 1.29 -40.02
C LEU A 243 12.62 0.89 -38.61
N PHE A 244 13.05 1.89 -37.84
CA PHE A 244 13.25 1.74 -36.40
C PHE A 244 11.94 2.10 -35.70
N PRO A 245 11.30 1.17 -34.95
CA PRO A 245 10.15 1.52 -34.14
C PRO A 245 10.62 2.41 -32.99
N SER A 246 10.23 3.69 -32.97
CA SER A 246 10.35 4.52 -31.76
C SER A 246 9.20 4.18 -30.83
N GLN A 247 9.49 3.98 -29.53
CA GLN A 247 8.45 3.69 -28.56
C GLN A 247 7.57 4.93 -28.34
N MET A 248 8.07 6.17 -28.51
CA MET A 248 7.27 7.39 -28.32
C MET A 248 7.11 8.21 -29.60
N SER A 249 6.07 7.93 -30.39
CA SER A 249 5.84 8.59 -31.69
C SER A 249 5.63 10.13 -31.65
N GLN A 250 5.22 10.71 -30.52
CA GLN A 250 4.99 12.15 -30.35
C GLN A 250 5.92 12.80 -29.30
N GLY A 251 6.97 12.11 -28.85
CA GLY A 251 7.89 12.67 -27.85
C GLY A 251 8.70 13.86 -28.37
N GLU A 252 9.04 14.81 -27.49
CA GLU A 252 10.00 15.88 -27.84
C GLU A 252 11.42 15.29 -27.88
N THR A 253 12.06 15.37 -29.04
CA THR A 253 13.47 15.00 -29.19
C THR A 253 14.37 16.12 -28.68
N LEU A 254 15.13 15.82 -27.63
CA LEU A 254 16.11 16.74 -27.07
C LEU A 254 17.32 16.87 -27.99
N SER A 255 17.49 18.05 -28.58
CA SER A 255 18.64 18.35 -29.44
C SER A 255 19.95 18.52 -28.66
N PHE A 256 19.85 18.94 -27.39
CA PHE A 256 21.00 19.17 -26.50
C PHE A 256 20.64 18.78 -25.07
N TYR A 257 21.58 18.13 -24.39
CA TYR A 257 21.47 17.79 -22.98
C TYR A 257 22.85 17.86 -22.31
N LYS A 258 22.88 17.97 -20.99
CA LYS A 258 24.10 18.05 -20.20
C LYS A 258 24.50 16.67 -19.70
N GLN A 259 25.34 15.98 -20.48
CA GLN A 259 25.76 14.61 -20.20
C GLN A 259 26.27 14.38 -18.76
N SER A 260 27.02 15.33 -18.18
CA SER A 260 27.57 15.19 -16.82
C SER A 260 26.52 15.18 -15.70
N GLU A 261 25.28 15.59 -15.98
CA GLU A 261 24.18 15.65 -15.00
C GLU A 261 22.97 14.80 -15.39
N THR A 262 23.07 14.10 -16.54
CA THR A 262 22.07 13.15 -17.01
C THR A 262 22.44 11.75 -16.56
N SER A 263 21.48 11.01 -16.02
CA SER A 263 21.62 9.61 -15.60
C SER A 263 20.36 8.83 -15.96
N TYR A 264 20.50 7.56 -16.27
CA TYR A 264 19.37 6.68 -16.59
C TYR A 264 19.68 5.25 -16.15
N GLU A 265 18.63 4.47 -15.94
CA GLU A 265 18.74 3.06 -15.60
C GLU A 265 18.96 2.20 -16.84
N ASP A 266 19.68 1.08 -16.69
CA ASP A 266 19.95 0.12 -17.79
C ASP A 266 18.72 -0.74 -18.17
N TYR A 267 17.58 -0.52 -17.51
CA TYR A 267 16.33 -1.23 -17.76
C TYR A 267 15.20 -0.29 -18.15
N THR A 268 14.19 -0.85 -18.79
CA THR A 268 12.94 -0.17 -19.14
C THR A 268 11.82 -0.74 -18.29
N VAL A 269 10.98 0.11 -17.70
CA VAL A 269 9.82 -0.30 -16.90
C VAL A 269 8.90 -1.14 -17.77
N ARG A 270 8.51 -2.34 -17.29
CA ARG A 270 7.62 -3.22 -18.05
C ARG A 270 6.21 -2.62 -18.12
N PRO A 271 5.49 -2.82 -19.23
CA PRO A 271 4.09 -2.44 -19.33
C PRO A 271 3.25 -3.09 -18.23
N ILE A 272 2.22 -2.38 -17.78
CA ILE A 272 1.17 -2.94 -16.94
C ILE A 272 0.38 -3.93 -17.79
N ASP A 273 0.33 -5.18 -17.36
CA ASP A 273 -0.33 -6.27 -18.10
C ASP A 273 -1.64 -6.74 -17.44
N LYS A 274 -1.91 -6.28 -16.20
CA LYS A 274 -3.15 -6.57 -15.47
C LYS A 274 -3.54 -5.43 -14.54
N VAL A 275 -4.85 -5.23 -14.34
CA VAL A 275 -5.41 -4.33 -13.32
C VAL A 275 -6.26 -5.12 -12.34
N GLN A 276 -6.13 -4.80 -11.06
CA GLN A 276 -6.99 -5.32 -10.00
C GLN A 276 -7.59 -4.17 -9.19
N ILE A 277 -8.89 -4.24 -8.92
CA ILE A 277 -9.59 -3.30 -8.06
C ILE A 277 -9.95 -3.99 -6.75
N ARG A 278 -9.29 -3.62 -5.66
CA ARG A 278 -9.57 -4.12 -4.31
C ARG A 278 -10.34 -3.06 -3.52
N GLN A 279 -11.56 -3.38 -3.06
CA GLN A 279 -12.31 -2.44 -2.21
C GLN A 279 -11.63 -2.30 -0.83
N GLU A 280 -11.05 -3.40 -0.32
CA GLU A 280 -10.34 -3.47 0.96
C GLU A 280 -9.03 -4.26 0.83
N GLU A 281 -8.12 -4.08 1.79
CA GLU A 281 -6.87 -4.86 1.84
C GLU A 281 -7.19 -6.36 2.03
N GLY A 282 -6.67 -7.20 1.13
CA GLY A 282 -6.91 -8.65 1.14
C GLY A 282 -8.23 -9.10 0.50
N ASP A 283 -9.01 -8.19 -0.09
CA ASP A 283 -10.15 -8.52 -0.94
C ASP A 283 -9.69 -9.09 -2.29
N ILE A 284 -10.44 -10.06 -2.83
CA ILE A 284 -10.19 -10.64 -4.16
C ILE A 284 -10.47 -9.58 -5.23
N GLY A 285 -11.46 -8.70 -5.00
CA GLY A 285 -11.73 -7.56 -5.87
C GLY A 285 -12.24 -7.94 -7.27
N GLY A 286 -12.19 -6.98 -8.20
CA GLY A 286 -12.41 -7.20 -9.63
C GLY A 286 -11.11 -7.15 -10.44
N TRP A 287 -11.09 -7.76 -11.61
CA TRP A 287 -9.90 -7.95 -12.44
C TRP A 287 -10.18 -7.57 -13.89
N SER A 288 -9.18 -7.02 -14.58
CA SER A 288 -9.27 -6.87 -16.04
C SER A 288 -9.09 -8.24 -16.73
N HIS A 289 -8.00 -8.95 -16.41
CA HIS A 289 -7.68 -10.27 -16.94
C HIS A 289 -7.14 -11.18 -15.83
N GLU A 290 -7.31 -12.50 -15.94
CA GLU A 290 -6.84 -13.45 -14.91
C GLU A 290 -5.30 -13.65 -14.95
N GLU A 291 -4.72 -13.62 -16.15
CA GLU A 291 -3.29 -13.80 -16.42
C GLU A 291 -2.55 -12.46 -16.49
N GLY A 292 -1.29 -12.42 -16.04
CA GLY A 292 -0.46 -11.22 -16.01
C GLY A 292 0.51 -11.22 -14.85
N THR A 293 1.69 -10.63 -15.07
CA THR A 293 2.81 -10.61 -14.12
C THR A 293 3.00 -9.25 -13.45
N ASN A 294 2.68 -8.15 -14.15
CA ASN A 294 2.87 -6.79 -13.70
C ASN A 294 1.52 -6.11 -13.46
N CYS A 295 0.98 -6.32 -12.26
CA CYS A 295 -0.36 -5.91 -11.88
C CYS A 295 -0.40 -4.49 -11.27
N TYR A 296 -1.25 -3.62 -11.80
CA TYR A 296 -1.61 -2.36 -11.15
C TYR A 296 -2.83 -2.54 -10.24
N VAL A 297 -2.65 -2.25 -8.95
CA VAL A 297 -3.69 -2.44 -7.94
C VAL A 297 -4.33 -1.10 -7.56
N VAL A 298 -5.61 -0.93 -7.88
CA VAL A 298 -6.46 0.16 -7.38
C VAL A 298 -7.04 -0.29 -6.04
N GLN A 299 -6.55 0.30 -4.95
CA GLN A 299 -6.92 -0.12 -3.59
C GLN A 299 -7.63 1.01 -2.84
N GLY A 300 -8.78 0.69 -2.24
CA GLY A 300 -9.49 1.62 -1.34
C GLY A 300 -10.13 2.82 -2.04
N ASN A 301 -10.31 2.75 -3.36
CA ASN A 301 -11.00 3.80 -4.10
C ASN A 301 -12.51 3.73 -3.82
N PHE A 302 -13.01 4.67 -3.02
CA PHE A 302 -14.40 4.67 -2.55
C PHE A 302 -15.46 4.76 -3.66
N LEU A 303 -15.07 5.16 -4.87
CA LEU A 303 -15.95 5.22 -6.04
C LEU A 303 -16.27 3.82 -6.60
N ALA A 304 -15.42 2.83 -6.32
CA ALA A 304 -15.65 1.43 -6.66
C ALA A 304 -16.51 0.70 -5.61
N TYR A 305 -16.78 1.30 -4.45
CA TYR A 305 -17.58 0.67 -3.41
C TYR A 305 -19.03 0.48 -3.86
N GLY A 306 -19.65 -0.61 -3.41
CA GLY A 306 -21.05 -0.88 -3.74
C GLY A 306 -21.28 -1.49 -5.12
N LYS A 307 -20.23 -1.66 -5.92
CA LYS A 307 -20.27 -2.31 -7.23
C LYS A 307 -20.30 -3.83 -7.12
N SER A 308 -20.98 -4.50 -8.06
CA SER A 308 -20.90 -5.96 -8.21
C SER A 308 -19.55 -6.38 -8.80
N SER A 309 -19.16 -7.65 -8.67
CA SER A 309 -17.93 -8.18 -9.27
C SER A 309 -17.87 -7.90 -10.78
N GLU A 310 -18.97 -8.14 -11.50
CA GLU A 310 -19.09 -7.86 -12.93
C GLU A 310 -18.94 -6.37 -13.28
N GLU A 311 -19.38 -5.47 -12.39
CA GLU A 311 -19.14 -4.03 -12.56
C GLU A 311 -17.68 -3.68 -12.29
N LEU A 312 -17.04 -4.28 -11.28
CA LEU A 312 -15.63 -4.05 -10.97
C LEU A 312 -14.72 -4.55 -12.09
N ASP A 313 -15.01 -5.70 -12.70
CA ASP A 313 -14.25 -6.22 -13.83
C ASP A 313 -14.32 -5.26 -15.03
N ARG A 314 -15.52 -4.76 -15.37
CA ARG A 314 -15.70 -3.75 -16.42
C ARG A 314 -14.94 -2.45 -16.12
N ILE A 315 -14.89 -2.03 -14.86
CA ILE A 315 -14.11 -0.85 -14.47
C ILE A 315 -12.61 -1.14 -14.62
N ALA A 316 -12.16 -2.32 -14.21
CA ALA A 316 -10.76 -2.73 -14.32
C ALA A 316 -10.32 -2.81 -15.78
N ASP A 317 -11.16 -3.32 -16.69
CA ASP A 317 -10.93 -3.32 -18.14
C ASP A 317 -10.76 -1.90 -18.69
N VAL A 318 -11.65 -0.98 -18.32
CA VAL A 318 -11.56 0.42 -18.76
C VAL A 318 -10.27 1.07 -18.25
N ILE A 319 -9.88 0.81 -17.00
CA ILE A 319 -8.60 1.31 -16.45
C ILE A 319 -7.43 0.69 -17.21
N TYR A 320 -7.46 -0.61 -17.45
CA TYR A 320 -6.43 -1.34 -18.19
C TYR A 320 -6.23 -0.76 -19.60
N ASP A 321 -7.30 -0.49 -20.33
CA ASP A 321 -7.25 0.16 -21.65
C ASP A 321 -6.57 1.54 -21.59
N GLN A 322 -6.75 2.25 -20.47
CA GLN A 322 -6.12 3.56 -20.27
C GLN A 322 -4.67 3.48 -19.83
N ILE A 323 -4.20 2.41 -19.17
CA ILE A 323 -2.87 2.40 -18.53
C ILE A 323 -1.91 1.30 -19.00
N SER A 324 -2.38 0.32 -19.76
CA SER A 324 -1.55 -0.74 -20.35
C SER A 324 -0.57 -0.18 -21.39
N GLY A 325 0.57 -0.82 -21.64
CA GLY A 325 1.48 -0.38 -22.73
C GLY A 325 2.36 0.85 -22.42
N ARG A 326 2.45 1.30 -21.16
CA ARG A 326 3.32 2.41 -20.75
C ARG A 326 4.75 1.94 -20.50
N LEU A 327 5.55 1.98 -21.56
CA LEU A 327 6.96 1.61 -21.58
C LEU A 327 7.81 2.88 -21.47
N TYR A 328 8.71 2.95 -20.50
CA TYR A 328 9.64 4.07 -20.35
C TYR A 328 10.90 3.70 -19.59
N ARG A 329 11.98 4.42 -19.85
CA ARG A 329 13.23 4.26 -19.10
C ARG A 329 13.30 5.24 -17.93
N PRO A 330 13.48 4.79 -16.68
CA PRO A 330 13.70 5.67 -15.55
C PRO A 330 14.99 6.47 -15.75
N CYS A 331 14.92 7.78 -15.54
CA CYS A 331 16.04 8.67 -15.79
C CYS A 331 15.91 10.01 -15.08
N LYS A 332 17.01 10.75 -15.16
CA LYS A 332 17.12 12.17 -14.88
C LYS A 332 17.87 12.80 -16.05
N ILE A 333 17.23 13.72 -16.78
CA ILE A 333 17.83 14.41 -17.92
C ILE A 333 17.89 15.91 -17.65
N VAL A 334 19.07 16.50 -17.79
CA VAL A 334 19.25 17.96 -17.68
C VAL A 334 19.47 18.55 -19.07
N SER A 335 18.66 19.52 -19.47
CA SER A 335 18.72 20.14 -20.80
C SER A 335 18.38 21.63 -20.75
N PRO A 336 18.70 22.44 -21.78
CA PRO A 336 18.18 23.79 -21.91
C PRO A 336 16.65 23.78 -21.83
N ALA A 337 16.06 24.80 -21.18
CA ALA A 337 14.64 24.77 -20.90
C ALA A 337 13.77 24.78 -22.18
N LEU A 338 12.75 23.93 -22.20
CA LEU A 338 11.77 23.81 -23.29
C LEU A 338 10.37 24.16 -22.76
N PRO A 339 9.96 25.44 -22.78
CA PRO A 339 8.69 25.88 -22.18
C PRO A 339 7.43 25.20 -22.70
N TRP A 340 7.46 24.58 -23.89
CA TRP A 340 6.34 23.86 -24.49
C TRP A 340 6.15 22.43 -24.00
N VAL A 341 7.17 21.83 -23.37
CA VAL A 341 7.07 20.52 -22.72
C VAL A 341 6.34 20.70 -21.40
N GLU A 342 5.33 19.86 -21.14
CA GLU A 342 4.59 19.78 -19.89
C GLU A 342 4.82 18.42 -19.22
N VAL A 343 4.51 18.31 -17.92
CA VAL A 343 4.54 17.01 -17.25
C VAL A 343 3.54 16.05 -17.90
N GLY A 344 3.96 14.81 -18.14
CA GLY A 344 3.24 13.79 -18.90
C GLY A 344 3.62 13.67 -20.37
N ASP A 345 4.30 14.66 -20.94
CA ASP A 345 4.79 14.58 -22.32
C ASP A 345 5.95 13.56 -22.45
N GLY A 346 6.05 12.92 -23.61
CA GLY A 346 7.18 12.05 -23.96
C GLY A 346 8.45 12.84 -24.25
N ILE A 347 9.60 12.29 -23.88
CA ILE A 347 10.94 12.84 -24.07
C ILE A 347 11.82 11.76 -24.72
N ILE A 348 12.50 12.14 -25.81
CA ILE A 348 13.48 11.29 -26.47
C ILE A 348 14.85 11.96 -26.38
N CYS A 349 15.83 11.26 -25.82
CA CYS A 349 17.20 11.76 -25.67
C CYS A 349 18.20 10.74 -26.24
N TYR A 350 18.84 11.10 -27.35
CA TYR A 350 19.91 10.31 -27.94
C TYR A 350 21.21 10.55 -27.17
N THR A 351 21.71 9.51 -26.50
CA THR A 351 23.03 9.54 -25.87
C THR A 351 24.09 8.93 -26.77
N THR A 352 25.35 8.97 -26.33
CA THR A 352 26.45 8.33 -27.06
C THR A 352 26.28 6.82 -27.20
N ASP A 353 25.65 6.19 -26.21
CA ASP A 353 25.64 4.73 -26.06
C ASP A 353 24.23 4.13 -26.21
N ASP A 354 23.17 4.91 -26.03
CA ASP A 354 21.79 4.44 -26.10
C ASP A 354 20.75 5.57 -26.34
N VAL A 355 19.51 5.23 -26.62
CA VAL A 355 18.37 6.16 -26.71
C VAL A 355 17.54 6.06 -25.43
N ILE A 356 17.32 7.20 -24.77
CA ILE A 356 16.43 7.29 -23.62
C ILE A 356 15.06 7.74 -24.13
N GLU A 357 14.08 6.84 -24.12
CA GLU A 357 12.66 7.15 -24.36
C GLU A 357 11.93 7.11 -23.02
N THR A 358 11.36 8.25 -22.60
CA THR A 358 10.84 8.41 -21.24
C THR A 358 9.71 9.44 -21.16
N TYR A 359 8.94 9.45 -20.06
CA TYR A 359 7.94 10.50 -19.82
C TYR A 359 8.51 11.59 -18.91
N CYS A 360 8.06 12.82 -19.10
CA CYS A 360 8.28 13.90 -18.13
C CYS A 360 7.36 13.71 -16.91
N LEU A 361 7.67 12.77 -16.00
CA LEU A 361 6.85 12.55 -14.80
C LEU A 361 7.07 13.63 -13.74
N LYS A 362 8.26 14.22 -13.71
CA LYS A 362 8.58 15.42 -12.93
C LYS A 362 9.49 16.33 -13.71
N ARG A 363 9.29 17.62 -13.55
CA ARG A 363 10.04 18.69 -14.20
C ARG A 363 10.49 19.71 -13.16
N THR A 364 11.75 20.10 -13.23
CA THR A 364 12.28 21.25 -12.48
C THR A 364 12.95 22.23 -13.43
N LEU A 365 12.32 23.39 -13.61
CA LEU A 365 12.84 24.50 -14.40
C LEU A 365 13.61 25.46 -13.49
N LYS A 366 14.87 25.76 -13.80
CA LYS A 366 15.73 26.67 -13.01
C LYS A 366 16.40 27.72 -13.86
N GLY A 367 16.66 28.87 -13.25
CA GLY A 367 17.37 29.97 -13.89
C GLY A 367 16.45 30.95 -14.63
N ILE A 368 17.03 31.97 -15.25
CA ILE A 368 16.32 33.05 -15.95
C ILE A 368 16.94 33.27 -17.33
N GLN A 369 18.22 33.65 -17.39
CA GLN A 369 18.92 33.79 -18.66
C GLN A 369 19.51 32.46 -19.09
N GLY A 370 20.02 31.65 -18.16
CA GLY A 370 20.50 30.29 -18.42
C GLY A 370 19.46 29.24 -18.04
N MET A 371 18.21 29.40 -18.48
CA MET A 371 17.13 28.50 -18.08
C MET A 371 17.42 27.05 -18.47
N MET A 372 17.36 26.17 -17.49
CA MET A 372 17.57 24.72 -17.63
C MET A 372 16.36 23.96 -17.12
N ASP A 373 15.97 22.91 -17.82
CA ASP A 373 15.02 21.92 -17.37
C ASP A 373 15.74 20.66 -16.86
N THR A 374 15.25 20.13 -15.75
CA THR A 374 15.54 18.78 -15.28
C THR A 374 14.27 17.97 -15.41
N TYR A 375 14.27 16.95 -16.27
CA TYR A 375 13.20 15.98 -16.40
C TYR A 375 13.56 14.72 -15.60
N GLU A 376 12.62 14.22 -14.82
CA GLU A 376 12.78 13.02 -14.00
C GLU A 376 11.64 12.05 -14.27
N ALA A 377 11.99 10.77 -14.43
CA ALA A 377 11.07 9.65 -14.44
C ALA A 377 11.64 8.56 -13.53
N ARG A 378 10.84 8.10 -12.57
CA ARG A 378 11.20 7.00 -11.66
C ARG A 378 10.25 5.84 -11.90
N GLY A 379 10.76 4.63 -11.71
CA GLY A 379 9.98 3.40 -11.79
C GLY A 379 10.86 2.18 -11.59
N SER A 380 10.33 1.19 -10.89
CA SER A 380 10.90 -0.15 -10.80
C SER A 380 10.68 -0.92 -12.11
N LEU A 381 11.48 -1.96 -12.37
CA LEU A 381 11.32 -2.83 -13.54
C LEU A 381 9.88 -3.40 -13.66
N GLU A 382 9.31 -3.80 -12.52
CA GLU A 382 7.92 -4.26 -12.35
C GLU A 382 7.35 -3.60 -11.09
N LEU A 383 6.03 -3.39 -11.06
CA LEU A 383 5.33 -2.87 -9.90
C LEU A 383 5.47 -3.83 -8.73
N LYS A 384 6.05 -3.37 -7.63
CA LYS A 384 6.06 -4.15 -6.38
C LYS A 384 4.67 -4.11 -5.77
N GLU A 385 4.14 -5.27 -5.36
CA GLU A 385 2.95 -5.31 -4.51
C GLU A 385 3.24 -4.61 -3.18
N ASN A 386 2.82 -3.35 -3.08
CA ASN A 386 2.91 -2.57 -1.85
C ASN A 386 1.87 -3.06 -0.84
N THR A 387 2.21 -4.10 -0.08
CA THR A 387 1.42 -4.66 1.03
C THR A 387 1.60 -3.90 2.35
N GLY A 388 1.95 -2.62 2.29
CA GLY A 388 2.56 -1.97 3.46
C GLY A 388 2.46 -0.46 3.53
N ILE A 389 1.30 0.16 3.25
CA ILE A 389 1.05 1.52 3.75
C ILE A 389 -0.39 1.64 4.24
N ARG A 390 -0.52 1.72 5.56
CA ARG A 390 -1.72 2.10 6.30
C ARG A 390 -2.13 3.52 5.88
N SER A 391 -2.95 3.63 4.85
CA SER A 391 -3.53 4.91 4.45
C SER A 391 -4.66 5.28 5.43
N GLU A 392 -4.86 6.58 5.67
CA GLU A 392 -5.85 7.13 6.61
C GLU A 392 -7.33 6.77 6.28
N ILE A 393 -7.55 5.95 5.24
CA ILE A 393 -8.84 5.41 4.79
C ILE A 393 -9.37 4.30 5.73
N VAL A 394 -8.58 3.79 6.68
CA VAL A 394 -9.00 2.76 7.66
C VAL A 394 -10.21 3.17 8.52
N GLN A 395 -10.43 4.47 8.75
CA GLN A 395 -11.64 4.92 9.48
C GLN A 395 -12.92 4.87 8.63
N LEU A 396 -12.82 4.93 7.31
CA LEU A 396 -13.95 4.84 6.38
C LEU A 396 -14.34 3.38 6.11
N GLU A 397 -13.34 2.50 6.05
CA GLU A 397 -13.45 1.06 5.80
C GLU A 397 -14.28 0.35 6.89
N GLY A 398 -13.96 0.56 8.16
CA GLY A 398 -14.50 -0.25 9.25
C GLY A 398 -16.01 -0.19 9.49
N LYS A 399 -16.71 0.88 9.07
CA LYS A 399 -18.17 1.01 9.28
C LYS A 399 -19.01 0.62 8.07
N ALA A 400 -18.53 0.83 6.84
CA ALA A 400 -19.28 0.48 5.63
C ALA A 400 -19.15 -1.01 5.30
N ALA A 401 -17.94 -1.58 5.45
CA ALA A 401 -17.64 -3.00 5.22
C ALA A 401 -18.50 -3.95 6.05
N VAL A 402 -18.59 -3.67 7.36
CA VAL A 402 -19.35 -4.47 8.33
C VAL A 402 -20.84 -4.43 8.00
N ILE A 403 -21.37 -3.29 7.56
CA ILE A 403 -22.79 -3.15 7.21
C ILE A 403 -23.09 -3.87 5.88
N LYS A 404 -22.21 -3.77 4.87
CA LYS A 404 -22.45 -4.38 3.55
C LYS A 404 -22.37 -5.90 3.58
N LYS A 405 -21.35 -6.47 4.23
CA LYS A 405 -21.21 -7.93 4.40
C LYS A 405 -22.42 -8.52 5.14
N SER A 406 -22.95 -7.78 6.12
CA SER A 406 -24.18 -8.16 6.82
C SER A 406 -25.41 -8.11 5.94
N VAL A 407 -25.56 -7.12 5.05
CA VAL A 407 -26.73 -6.98 4.17
C VAL A 407 -26.70 -7.98 3.01
N GLU A 408 -25.54 -8.24 2.39
CA GLU A 408 -25.39 -9.25 1.33
C GLU A 408 -25.57 -10.67 1.89
N GLU A 409 -25.00 -11.01 3.05
CA GLU A 409 -25.31 -12.29 3.73
C GLU A 409 -26.80 -12.42 4.06
N VAL A 410 -27.45 -11.35 4.52
CA VAL A 410 -28.89 -11.38 4.83
C VAL A 410 -29.72 -11.51 3.56
N SER A 411 -29.35 -10.85 2.46
CA SER A 411 -30.08 -10.94 1.19
C SER A 411 -29.97 -12.32 0.55
N VAL A 412 -28.78 -12.93 0.55
CA VAL A 412 -28.58 -14.30 0.05
C VAL A 412 -29.36 -15.28 0.92
N LYS A 413 -29.25 -15.18 2.26
CA LYS A 413 -30.01 -16.04 3.18
C LYS A 413 -31.52 -15.90 3.01
N VAL A 414 -32.05 -14.70 2.74
CA VAL A 414 -33.49 -14.48 2.50
C VAL A 414 -33.95 -15.05 1.16
N THR A 415 -33.10 -15.01 0.13
CA THR A 415 -33.41 -15.57 -1.19
C THR A 415 -33.41 -17.09 -1.14
N ASP A 416 -32.42 -17.69 -0.50
CA ASP A 416 -32.36 -19.14 -0.25
C ASP A 416 -33.51 -19.61 0.63
N LEU A 417 -33.88 -18.83 1.67
CA LEU A 417 -35.06 -19.13 2.49
C LEU A 417 -36.36 -19.06 1.70
N LYS A 418 -36.48 -18.14 0.74
CA LYS A 418 -37.66 -18.04 -0.12
C LYS A 418 -37.74 -19.23 -1.07
N GLU A 419 -36.65 -19.59 -1.74
CA GLU A 419 -36.63 -20.74 -2.66
C GLU A 419 -36.82 -22.06 -1.92
N TYR A 420 -36.17 -22.24 -0.76
CA TYR A 420 -36.35 -23.40 0.11
C TYR A 420 -37.78 -23.48 0.66
N ALA A 421 -38.36 -22.36 1.11
CA ALA A 421 -39.74 -22.32 1.58
C ALA A 421 -40.73 -22.61 0.45
N GLU A 422 -40.57 -22.03 -0.74
CA GLU A 422 -41.44 -22.30 -1.89
C GLU A 422 -41.34 -23.77 -2.33
N ALA A 423 -40.15 -24.37 -2.31
CA ALA A 423 -39.96 -25.79 -2.58
C ALA A 423 -40.63 -26.67 -1.51
N GLN A 424 -40.44 -26.37 -0.22
CA GLN A 424 -41.07 -27.11 0.88
C GLN A 424 -42.59 -26.96 0.86
N PHE A 425 -43.14 -25.75 0.70
CA PHE A 425 -44.58 -25.53 0.58
C PHE A 425 -45.17 -26.25 -0.62
N LYS A 426 -44.45 -26.35 -1.75
CA LYS A 426 -44.90 -27.10 -2.93
C LYS A 426 -44.88 -28.61 -2.70
N VAL A 427 -43.83 -29.14 -2.07
CA VAL A 427 -43.74 -30.56 -1.68
C VAL A 427 -44.84 -30.90 -0.68
N THR A 428 -44.97 -30.13 0.40
CA THR A 428 -46.01 -30.31 1.42
C THR A 428 -47.42 -30.14 0.83
N SER A 429 -47.65 -29.19 -0.06
CA SER A 429 -48.96 -29.04 -0.72
C SER A 429 -49.29 -30.22 -1.63
N ASN A 430 -48.29 -30.79 -2.32
CA ASN A 430 -48.48 -31.97 -3.15
C ASN A 430 -48.73 -33.22 -2.31
N GLU A 431 -48.02 -33.37 -1.19
CA GLU A 431 -48.22 -34.44 -0.21
C GLU A 431 -49.60 -34.34 0.46
N ILE A 432 -50.02 -33.14 0.86
CA ILE A 432 -51.37 -32.90 1.41
C ILE A 432 -52.44 -33.19 0.35
N ALA A 433 -52.27 -32.75 -0.90
CA ALA A 433 -53.25 -33.03 -1.96
C ALA A 433 -53.33 -34.54 -2.30
N ALA A 434 -52.19 -35.22 -2.32
CA ALA A 434 -52.13 -36.66 -2.49
C ALA A 434 -52.76 -37.39 -1.30
N GLU A 435 -52.52 -36.92 -0.08
CA GLU A 435 -53.10 -37.48 1.14
C GLU A 435 -54.60 -37.25 1.23
N VAL A 436 -55.07 -36.06 0.90
CA VAL A 436 -56.50 -35.74 0.85
C VAL A 436 -57.19 -36.62 -0.18
N LYS A 437 -56.60 -36.83 -1.35
CA LYS A 437 -57.13 -37.76 -2.36
C LYS A 437 -57.17 -39.20 -1.83
N ARG A 438 -56.08 -39.66 -1.21
CA ARG A 438 -55.97 -40.99 -0.60
C ARG A 438 -56.97 -41.18 0.54
N ALA A 439 -57.20 -40.14 1.35
CA ALA A 439 -58.15 -40.12 2.46
C ALA A 439 -59.60 -40.10 1.95
N GLN A 440 -59.92 -39.36 0.89
CA GLN A 440 -61.25 -39.36 0.26
C GLN A 440 -61.57 -40.74 -0.34
N GLU A 441 -60.58 -41.36 -1.00
CA GLU A 441 -60.69 -42.73 -1.54
C GLU A 441 -60.84 -43.76 -0.41
N ALA A 442 -60.07 -43.61 0.68
CA ALA A 442 -60.16 -44.45 1.87
C ALA A 442 -61.48 -44.26 2.63
N GLU A 443 -62.04 -43.05 2.69
CA GLU A 443 -63.31 -42.70 3.33
C GLU A 443 -64.50 -43.27 2.54
N THR A 444 -64.40 -43.24 1.20
CA THR A 444 -65.36 -43.91 0.32
C THR A 444 -65.31 -45.44 0.52
N SER A 445 -64.10 -46.00 0.68
CA SER A 445 -63.90 -47.42 1.03
C SER A 445 -64.35 -47.76 2.46
N LEU A 446 -64.15 -46.85 3.42
CA LEU A 446 -64.57 -47.00 4.82
C LEU A 446 -66.08 -46.90 4.96
N SER A 447 -66.77 -46.08 4.18
CA SER A 447 -68.25 -46.04 4.14
C SER A 447 -68.84 -47.38 3.68
N VAL A 448 -68.22 -48.01 2.69
CA VAL A 448 -68.57 -49.38 2.25
C VAL A 448 -68.26 -50.41 3.33
N LYS A 449 -67.07 -50.34 3.96
CA LYS A 449 -66.68 -51.23 5.07
C LYS A 449 -67.47 -50.98 6.35
N ALA A 450 -67.97 -49.77 6.62
CA ALA A 450 -68.74 -49.43 7.82
C ALA A 450 -70.14 -50.06 7.79
N ASN A 451 -70.76 -50.15 6.61
CA ASN A 451 -71.99 -50.92 6.41
C ASN A 451 -71.74 -52.44 6.58
N GLU A 452 -70.57 -52.92 6.18
CA GLU A 452 -70.15 -54.33 6.36
C GLU A 452 -69.75 -54.66 7.81
N ILE A 453 -69.14 -53.69 8.52
CA ILE A 453 -68.71 -53.77 9.93
C ILE A 453 -69.91 -53.64 10.87
N ALA A 454 -70.92 -52.83 10.57
CA ALA A 454 -72.17 -52.80 11.35
C ALA A 454 -72.88 -54.17 11.37
N LEU A 455 -72.81 -54.92 10.26
CA LEU A 455 -73.28 -56.30 10.16
C LEU A 455 -72.36 -57.30 10.91
N ARG A 456 -71.04 -57.18 10.78
CA ARG A 456 -70.08 -58.09 11.45
C ARG A 456 -69.90 -57.85 12.95
N VAL A 457 -70.07 -56.62 13.44
CA VAL A 457 -69.97 -56.27 14.87
C VAL A 457 -71.16 -56.85 15.64
N SER A 458 -72.33 -57.00 15.02
CA SER A 458 -73.46 -57.76 15.60
C SER A 458 -73.12 -59.24 15.84
N GLU A 459 -72.22 -59.83 15.05
CA GLU A 459 -71.82 -61.24 15.17
C GLU A 459 -70.55 -61.46 16.00
N LYS A 460 -69.63 -60.49 16.05
CA LYS A 460 -68.30 -60.62 16.68
C LYS A 460 -68.22 -60.20 18.17
N VAL A 461 -69.31 -59.78 18.81
CA VAL A 461 -69.35 -59.59 20.28
C VAL A 461 -69.53 -60.93 21.03
N SER A 462 -69.45 -62.06 20.33
CA SER A 462 -69.41 -63.38 20.94
C SER A 462 -67.97 -63.88 21.11
N ARG A 463 -67.43 -63.63 22.32
CA ARG A 463 -66.22 -64.22 22.93
C ARG A 463 -64.84 -63.77 22.39
N GLY A 464 -64.20 -62.88 23.15
CA GLY A 464 -63.07 -63.33 24.00
C GLY A 464 -61.62 -63.25 23.50
N GLU A 465 -61.29 -62.53 22.44
CA GLU A 465 -59.90 -62.41 21.93
C GLU A 465 -59.50 -60.94 21.72
N VAL A 466 -59.13 -60.23 22.79
CA VAL A 466 -58.56 -58.85 22.69
C VAL A 466 -57.14 -58.80 23.25
N THR A 467 -56.58 -59.93 23.68
CA THR A 467 -55.35 -59.93 24.48
C THR A 467 -54.10 -60.40 23.71
N SER A 468 -54.22 -60.86 22.46
CA SER A 468 -53.09 -61.38 21.66
C SER A 468 -52.48 -60.38 20.68
N GLU A 469 -53.24 -59.40 20.17
CA GLU A 469 -52.75 -58.46 19.15
C GLU A 469 -51.93 -57.28 19.71
N LEU A 470 -51.72 -57.18 21.03
CA LEU A 470 -51.05 -56.03 21.67
C LEU A 470 -49.53 -56.19 21.90
N ASN A 471 -48.89 -57.30 21.47
CA ASN A 471 -47.49 -57.63 21.82
C ASN A 471 -46.58 -57.95 20.60
N SER A 472 -46.42 -57.05 19.63
CA SER A 472 -45.56 -57.28 18.46
C SER A 472 -44.21 -56.54 18.40
N GLU A 473 -43.84 -55.69 19.37
CA GLU A 473 -42.69 -54.76 19.18
C GLU A 473 -41.45 -54.99 20.07
N LEU A 474 -41.49 -55.88 21.07
CA LEU A 474 -40.36 -56.11 21.99
C LEU A 474 -39.84 -57.55 21.89
N LYS A 475 -38.58 -57.73 21.45
CA LYS A 475 -37.92 -59.04 21.36
C LYS A 475 -36.71 -59.12 22.29
N ILE A 476 -36.82 -59.89 23.36
CA ILE A 476 -35.73 -60.17 24.31
C ILE A 476 -35.17 -61.56 24.01
N THR A 477 -33.86 -61.64 23.76
CA THR A 477 -33.11 -62.90 23.68
C THR A 477 -32.12 -62.97 24.85
N GLY A 478 -31.57 -64.14 25.16
CA GLY A 478 -30.61 -64.30 26.27
C GLY A 478 -29.36 -63.42 26.18
N ASN A 479 -29.05 -62.86 25.00
CA ASN A 479 -27.84 -62.08 24.75
C ASN A 479 -28.11 -60.67 24.19
N LYS A 480 -29.36 -60.31 23.83
CA LYS A 480 -29.72 -59.00 23.28
C LYS A 480 -31.19 -58.64 23.50
N ILE A 481 -31.47 -57.35 23.62
CA ILE A 481 -32.81 -56.76 23.56
C ILE A 481 -32.92 -56.01 22.22
N GLU A 482 -33.91 -56.35 21.40
CA GLU A 482 -34.23 -55.67 20.13
C GLU A 482 -35.61 -55.00 20.25
N LEU A 483 -35.66 -53.69 19.99
CA LEU A 483 -36.86 -52.86 20.02
C LEU A 483 -36.88 -52.00 18.75
N THR A 484 -37.97 -52.06 18.00
CA THR A 484 -38.18 -51.22 16.79
C THR A 484 -39.32 -50.26 17.07
N THR A 485 -38.99 -49.07 17.57
CA THR A 485 -39.95 -48.03 17.99
C THR A 485 -39.49 -46.67 17.47
N GLY A 486 -40.42 -45.75 17.24
CA GLY A 486 -40.10 -44.36 16.89
C GLY A 486 -39.46 -43.58 18.04
N ASN A 487 -39.93 -43.82 19.28
CA ASN A 487 -39.45 -43.13 20.47
C ASN A 487 -38.98 -44.16 21.50
N PHE A 488 -37.80 -43.94 22.10
CA PHE A 488 -37.24 -44.82 23.13
C PHE A 488 -36.86 -44.04 24.39
N VAL A 489 -37.71 -44.13 25.41
CA VAL A 489 -37.54 -43.42 26.68
C VAL A 489 -37.03 -44.40 27.74
N ILE A 490 -35.89 -44.08 28.37
CA ILE A 490 -35.37 -44.81 29.53
C ILE A 490 -35.42 -43.88 30.74
N THR A 491 -36.05 -44.32 31.82
CA THR A 491 -36.03 -43.60 33.10
C THR A 491 -35.37 -44.48 34.17
N ALA A 492 -34.04 -44.48 34.24
CA ALA A 492 -33.30 -45.16 35.29
C ALA A 492 -32.40 -44.19 36.07
N LYS A 493 -32.08 -44.55 37.32
CA LYS A 493 -31.30 -43.69 38.23
C LYS A 493 -29.93 -43.28 37.68
N ASN A 494 -29.29 -44.18 36.92
CA ASN A 494 -27.93 -44.00 36.43
C ASN A 494 -27.83 -43.80 34.91
N PHE A 495 -28.96 -43.92 34.19
CA PHE A 495 -29.07 -43.73 32.75
C PHE A 495 -30.48 -43.31 32.40
N THR A 496 -30.64 -42.13 31.80
CA THR A 496 -31.93 -41.68 31.25
C THR A 496 -31.79 -41.37 29.77
N VAL A 497 -32.82 -41.68 28.99
CA VAL A 497 -33.01 -41.28 27.59
C VAL A 497 -34.40 -40.67 27.49
N ASP A 498 -34.51 -39.45 26.97
CA ASP A 498 -35.81 -38.79 26.81
C ASP A 498 -36.44 -39.04 25.42
N GLU A 499 -37.60 -38.43 25.17
CA GLU A 499 -38.35 -38.56 23.92
C GLU A 499 -37.65 -37.97 22.69
N ASN A 500 -36.64 -37.11 22.89
CA ASN A 500 -35.81 -36.53 21.82
C ASN A 500 -34.52 -37.34 21.56
N GLY A 501 -34.25 -38.36 22.39
CA GLY A 501 -33.03 -39.17 22.33
C GLY A 501 -31.87 -38.63 23.17
N ASP A 502 -32.08 -37.56 23.93
CA ASP A 502 -31.04 -36.99 24.79
C ASP A 502 -30.78 -37.91 25.99
N SER A 503 -29.50 -38.20 26.22
CA SER A 503 -29.05 -39.21 27.18
C SER A 503 -28.25 -38.60 28.33
N VAL A 504 -28.59 -38.96 29.59
CA VAL A 504 -27.84 -38.57 30.79
C VAL A 504 -27.28 -39.81 31.49
N PHE A 505 -25.97 -39.81 31.73
CA PHE A 505 -25.26 -40.85 32.46
C PHE A 505 -24.77 -40.29 33.80
N SER A 506 -25.02 -40.99 34.91
CA SER A 506 -24.56 -40.54 36.24
C SER A 506 -23.18 -41.08 36.64
N GLY A 507 -22.54 -41.88 35.78
CA GLY A 507 -21.24 -42.50 36.00
C GLY A 507 -20.24 -42.22 34.87
N ASN A 508 -19.04 -42.80 34.94
CA ASN A 508 -18.03 -42.63 33.91
C ASN A 508 -18.43 -43.37 32.62
N ILE A 509 -18.30 -42.69 31.48
CA ILE A 509 -18.39 -43.31 30.16
C ILE A 509 -16.96 -43.71 29.75
N SER A 510 -16.66 -45.02 29.74
CA SER A 510 -15.34 -45.54 29.35
C SER A 510 -15.49 -46.68 28.34
N GLY A 511 -15.16 -46.42 27.08
CA GLY A 511 -15.24 -47.37 25.95
C GLY A 511 -15.06 -46.66 24.60
N ALA A 512 -14.38 -47.30 23.65
CA ALA A 512 -13.74 -46.68 22.49
C ALA A 512 -14.68 -45.96 21.50
N SER A 513 -14.24 -44.76 21.08
CA SER A 513 -14.77 -43.91 20.01
C SER A 513 -16.14 -43.26 20.24
N PHE A 514 -16.12 -41.94 20.52
CA PHE A 514 -17.29 -41.09 20.34
C PHE A 514 -17.40 -40.78 18.84
N ILE A 515 -18.32 -41.43 18.13
CA ILE A 515 -18.68 -41.09 16.75
C ILE A 515 -19.96 -40.25 16.83
N GLY A 516 -19.80 -38.95 17.01
CA GLY A 516 -20.91 -38.01 17.14
C GLY A 516 -20.51 -36.65 16.61
N GLY A 517 -21.41 -35.98 15.89
CA GLY A 517 -21.11 -34.77 15.13
C GLY A 517 -20.53 -33.63 15.97
N ASN A 518 -20.89 -33.51 17.25
CA ASN A 518 -20.34 -32.50 18.16
C ASN A 518 -20.14 -33.07 19.58
N ILE A 519 -19.02 -32.74 20.22
CA ILE A 519 -18.78 -32.98 21.66
C ILE A 519 -18.86 -31.63 22.37
N ASN A 520 -19.63 -31.50 23.45
CA ASN A 520 -19.69 -30.29 24.27
C ASN A 520 -19.63 -30.66 25.75
N ILE A 521 -18.53 -30.29 26.41
CA ILE A 521 -18.27 -30.58 27.82
C ILE A 521 -18.15 -29.26 28.60
N GLY A 522 -18.78 -29.22 29.78
CA GLY A 522 -18.63 -28.11 30.73
C GLY A 522 -19.26 -26.80 30.27
N ASN A 523 -20.42 -26.87 29.59
CA ASN A 523 -21.15 -25.72 29.04
C ASN A 523 -20.32 -24.91 28.03
N GLY A 524 -19.67 -25.62 27.11
CA GLY A 524 -18.92 -25.02 26.01
C GLY A 524 -17.45 -24.75 26.28
N LYS A 525 -16.92 -25.21 27.42
CA LYS A 525 -15.50 -25.07 27.78
C LYS A 525 -14.57 -26.01 27.02
N PHE A 526 -15.08 -27.15 26.55
CA PHE A 526 -14.39 -28.04 25.62
C PHE A 526 -15.39 -28.49 24.56
N LYS A 527 -15.19 -28.06 23.32
CA LYS A 527 -16.03 -28.42 22.18
C LYS A 527 -15.20 -29.08 21.10
N VAL A 528 -15.76 -30.10 20.46
CA VAL A 528 -15.27 -30.62 19.19
C VAL A 528 -16.39 -30.44 18.19
N ASN A 529 -16.15 -29.70 17.12
CA ASN A 529 -17.14 -29.48 16.07
C ASN A 529 -17.12 -30.60 15.02
N SER A 530 -18.08 -30.58 14.09
CA SER A 530 -18.21 -31.57 13.00
C SER A 530 -17.01 -31.65 12.06
N SER A 531 -16.13 -30.65 12.08
CA SER A 531 -14.89 -30.61 11.30
C SER A 531 -13.68 -31.13 12.09
N GLY A 532 -13.87 -31.60 13.32
CA GLY A 532 -12.81 -32.10 14.19
C GLY A 532 -11.99 -31.02 14.89
N ILE A 533 -12.40 -29.75 14.81
CA ILE A 533 -11.72 -28.64 15.50
C ILE A 533 -12.07 -28.69 16.98
N VAL A 534 -11.02 -28.62 17.81
CA VAL A 534 -11.13 -28.58 19.28
C VAL A 534 -11.08 -27.12 19.75
N GLU A 535 -12.17 -26.64 20.35
CA GLU A 535 -12.24 -25.33 21.02
C GLU A 535 -12.23 -25.55 22.53
N ALA A 536 -11.21 -25.04 23.23
CA ALA A 536 -11.14 -25.14 24.69
C ALA A 536 -10.77 -23.79 25.33
N SER A 537 -11.68 -23.24 26.14
CA SER A 537 -11.58 -21.85 26.64
C SER A 537 -10.59 -21.66 27.79
N ASP A 538 -10.33 -22.71 28.57
CA ASP A 538 -9.44 -22.72 29.75
C ASP A 538 -8.48 -23.93 29.73
N ALA A 539 -8.07 -24.38 28.53
CA ALA A 539 -7.23 -25.58 28.43
C ALA A 539 -5.80 -25.34 28.90
N VAL A 540 -5.34 -26.16 29.86
CA VAL A 540 -3.91 -26.30 30.19
C VAL A 540 -3.39 -27.56 29.50
N ILE A 541 -2.60 -27.40 28.45
CA ILE A 541 -1.96 -28.51 27.74
C ILE A 541 -0.63 -28.82 28.44
N ARG A 542 -0.59 -29.92 29.19
CA ARG A 542 0.66 -30.48 29.76
C ARG A 542 1.08 -31.66 28.90
N ALA A 543 2.01 -31.44 27.98
CA ALA A 543 2.53 -32.47 27.10
C ALA A 543 4.05 -32.55 27.22
N ALA A 544 4.61 -33.75 27.05
CA ALA A 544 6.05 -33.94 26.95
C ALA A 544 6.63 -33.37 25.63
N ALA A 545 5.80 -33.33 24.57
CA ALA A 545 6.09 -32.67 23.30
C ALA A 545 4.80 -32.05 22.76
N PHE A 546 4.88 -30.81 22.25
CA PHE A 546 3.77 -30.12 21.60
C PHE A 546 4.20 -29.66 20.20
N ASN A 547 3.83 -30.45 19.18
CA ASN A 547 4.17 -30.19 17.79
C ASN A 547 2.98 -29.53 17.08
N SER A 548 3.13 -28.27 16.70
CA SER A 548 2.19 -27.55 15.84
C SER A 548 2.76 -27.45 14.43
N THR A 549 1.99 -27.84 13.42
CA THR A 549 2.33 -27.60 12.00
C THR A 549 1.94 -26.20 11.54
N GLY A 550 1.20 -25.45 12.36
CA GLY A 550 0.78 -24.07 12.11
C GLY A 550 1.28 -23.11 13.20
N ILE A 551 0.71 -21.91 13.23
CA ILE A 551 1.11 -20.81 14.12
C ILE A 551 0.62 -21.05 15.55
N ILE A 552 1.52 -20.85 16.53
CA ILE A 552 1.15 -20.76 17.95
C ILE A 552 0.99 -19.28 18.29
N TYR A 553 -0.24 -18.86 18.59
CA TYR A 553 -0.54 -17.50 19.06
C TYR A 553 -0.75 -17.50 20.58
N ALA A 554 0.04 -16.70 21.31
CA ALA A 554 -0.06 -16.56 22.76
C ALA A 554 -0.13 -15.08 23.15
N GLU A 555 -1.29 -14.64 23.67
CA GLU A 555 -1.56 -13.23 24.03
C GLU A 555 -0.60 -12.70 25.11
N LYS A 556 -0.09 -13.58 25.99
CA LYS A 556 0.79 -13.22 27.11
C LYS A 556 2.25 -13.68 26.95
N GLY A 557 2.63 -14.05 25.71
CA GLY A 557 3.97 -14.53 25.39
C GLY A 557 4.16 -16.03 25.57
N ILE A 558 5.27 -16.55 25.02
CA ILE A 558 5.68 -17.94 25.12
C ILE A 558 6.81 -18.01 26.14
N GLU A 559 6.56 -18.63 27.29
CA GLU A 559 7.60 -18.92 28.29
C GLU A 559 8.22 -20.29 27.97
N CYS A 560 9.40 -20.27 27.36
CA CYS A 560 10.19 -21.48 27.11
C CYS A 560 11.35 -21.53 28.12
N ASN A 561 11.42 -22.61 28.91
CA ASN A 561 12.54 -22.87 29.82
C ASN A 561 13.73 -23.57 29.11
N GLY A 562 13.68 -23.69 27.79
CA GLY A 562 14.68 -24.35 26.95
C GLY A 562 15.05 -23.51 25.73
N GLU A 563 15.29 -24.15 24.59
CA GLU A 563 15.67 -23.49 23.34
C GLU A 563 14.44 -23.16 22.47
N ILE A 564 14.50 -22.03 21.75
CA ILE A 564 13.55 -21.67 20.70
C ILE A 564 14.32 -21.69 19.39
N GLU A 565 14.09 -22.68 18.55
CA GLU A 565 14.65 -22.77 17.20
C GLU A 565 13.62 -22.25 16.18
N ALA A 566 13.93 -21.14 15.53
CA ALA A 566 13.05 -20.53 14.52
C ALA A 566 13.88 -20.03 13.33
N GLY A 567 13.41 -20.30 12.10
CA GLY A 567 14.06 -19.82 10.88
C GLY A 567 14.02 -18.29 10.74
N THR A 568 13.03 -17.63 11.33
CA THR A 568 12.96 -16.15 11.45
C THR A 568 12.17 -15.82 12.72
N GLY A 569 12.71 -14.96 13.58
CA GLY A 569 12.07 -14.53 14.83
C GLY A 569 12.21 -13.04 15.06
N SER A 570 11.14 -12.39 15.50
CA SER A 570 11.15 -11.00 15.96
C SER A 570 10.97 -10.99 17.47
N PHE A 571 11.98 -10.52 18.21
CA PHE A 571 11.94 -10.44 19.66
C PHE A 571 11.83 -8.97 20.07
N GLY A 572 10.76 -8.61 20.79
CA GLY A 572 10.56 -7.25 21.31
C GLY A 572 11.59 -6.83 22.39
N GLY A 573 12.34 -7.79 22.93
CA GLY A 573 13.46 -7.57 23.83
C GLY A 573 14.16 -8.88 24.18
N VAL A 574 15.50 -8.88 24.16
CA VAL A 574 16.33 -10.04 24.55
C VAL A 574 17.09 -9.67 25.82
N ASN A 575 16.68 -10.22 26.96
CA ASN A 575 17.43 -10.09 28.21
C ASN A 575 18.24 -11.37 28.44
N ALA A 576 19.47 -11.38 27.93
CA ALA A 576 20.36 -12.54 28.00
C ALA A 576 21.70 -12.15 28.65
N ARG A 577 22.30 -13.10 29.39
CA ARG A 577 23.66 -12.95 29.94
C ARG A 577 24.75 -12.96 28.85
N GLY A 578 24.41 -13.44 27.65
CA GLY A 578 25.27 -13.44 26.48
C GLY A 578 24.45 -13.79 25.24
N ILE A 579 24.87 -13.28 24.08
CA ILE A 579 24.27 -13.59 22.78
C ILE A 579 25.33 -14.33 21.96
N TYR A 580 25.03 -15.58 21.58
CA TYR A 580 25.88 -16.36 20.69
C TYR A 580 25.27 -16.30 19.28
N CYS A 581 25.98 -15.67 18.34
CA CYS A 581 25.54 -15.55 16.96
C CYS A 581 26.65 -16.06 16.05
N THR A 582 26.33 -17.03 15.18
CA THR A 582 27.25 -17.54 14.14
C THR A 582 27.26 -16.68 12.87
N GLY A 583 26.39 -15.66 12.82
CA GLY A 583 26.27 -14.70 11.72
C GLY A 583 26.52 -13.25 12.16
N THR A 584 25.98 -12.30 11.40
CA THR A 584 26.15 -10.86 11.69
C THR A 584 25.03 -10.34 12.59
N VAL A 585 25.40 -9.58 13.63
CA VAL A 585 24.46 -8.82 14.47
C VAL A 585 24.49 -7.35 14.05
N TYR A 586 23.39 -6.85 13.49
CA TYR A 586 23.24 -5.42 13.18
C TYR A 586 22.61 -4.70 14.37
N GLY A 587 23.28 -3.68 14.89
CA GLY A 587 22.78 -2.81 15.95
C GLY A 587 23.00 -1.35 15.58
N LYS A 588 21.97 -0.52 15.76
CA LYS A 588 22.05 0.92 15.48
C LYS A 588 22.97 1.65 16.47
N ASP A 589 22.93 1.27 17.74
CA ASP A 589 23.76 1.83 18.82
C ASP A 589 24.21 0.71 19.78
N TRP A 590 25.50 0.66 20.08
CA TRP A 590 26.08 -0.21 21.12
C TRP A 590 26.63 0.66 22.25
N GLN A 591 26.14 0.47 23.48
CA GLN A 591 26.55 1.25 24.65
C GLN A 591 27.23 0.36 25.69
N TYR A 592 28.33 0.83 26.25
CA TYR A 592 29.06 0.14 27.33
C TYR A 592 28.81 0.84 28.66
N ILE A 593 28.50 0.06 29.71
CA ILE A 593 28.42 0.58 31.08
C ILE A 593 29.84 0.92 31.54
N SER A 594 30.13 2.22 31.73
CA SER A 594 31.47 2.70 32.10
C SER A 594 31.53 3.45 33.43
N ASP A 595 30.38 3.64 34.10
CA ASP A 595 30.23 4.36 35.38
C ASP A 595 31.13 3.74 36.47
N GLY A 596 31.81 4.60 37.25
CA GLY A 596 32.71 4.17 38.32
C GLY A 596 32.01 3.38 39.44
N ARG A 597 30.70 3.56 39.63
CA ARG A 597 29.90 2.80 40.61
C ARG A 597 29.70 1.33 40.20
N CYS A 598 29.89 1.02 38.93
CA CYS A 598 29.77 -0.32 38.37
C CYS A 598 31.12 -1.05 38.28
N LYS A 599 32.17 -0.50 38.91
CA LYS A 599 33.55 -1.01 38.84
C LYS A 599 34.14 -1.14 40.25
N GLU A 600 34.96 -2.16 40.45
CA GLU A 600 35.75 -2.38 41.65
C GLU A 600 37.24 -2.47 41.29
N ASN A 601 38.13 -2.26 42.27
CA ASN A 601 39.59 -2.38 42.10
C ASN A 601 40.17 -1.55 40.93
N ILE A 602 39.71 -0.30 40.76
CA ILE A 602 40.15 0.58 39.66
C ILE A 602 41.62 0.98 39.84
N GLN A 603 42.49 0.56 38.92
CA GLN A 603 43.91 0.91 38.88
C GLN A 603 44.23 1.73 37.62
N LYS A 604 45.17 2.67 37.74
CA LYS A 604 45.67 3.44 36.59
C LYS A 604 46.78 2.65 35.91
N ILE A 605 46.71 2.56 34.58
CA ILE A 605 47.76 1.94 33.74
C ILE A 605 48.75 3.04 33.35
N SER A 606 50.06 2.76 33.44
CA SER A 606 51.08 3.75 33.09
C SER A 606 51.21 3.91 31.57
N PRO A 607 51.44 5.12 31.04
CA PRO A 607 51.66 5.33 29.61
C PRO A 607 52.82 4.52 29.03
N GLU A 608 53.90 4.33 29.82
CA GLU A 608 55.07 3.54 29.42
C GLU A 608 54.73 2.07 29.21
N GLU A 609 54.01 1.46 30.15
CA GLU A 609 53.57 0.08 30.04
C GLU A 609 52.64 -0.13 28.84
N CYS A 610 51.71 0.81 28.61
CA CYS A 610 50.87 0.83 27.42
C CYS A 610 51.69 0.87 26.13
N TYR A 611 52.73 1.72 26.08
CA TYR A 611 53.63 1.81 24.93
C TYR A 611 54.42 0.53 24.72
N GLU A 612 54.93 -0.07 25.81
CA GLU A 612 55.69 -1.32 25.74
C GLU A 612 54.85 -2.46 25.16
N ILE A 613 53.59 -2.59 25.57
CA ILE A 613 52.64 -3.55 25.00
C ILE A 613 52.49 -3.30 23.49
N VAL A 614 52.10 -2.08 23.10
CA VAL A 614 51.79 -1.74 21.69
C VAL A 614 53.01 -1.90 20.79
N SER A 615 54.20 -1.54 21.26
CA SER A 615 55.45 -1.63 20.48
C SER A 615 55.84 -3.05 20.09
N ARG A 616 55.34 -4.06 20.83
CA ARG A 616 55.60 -5.48 20.60
C ARG A 616 54.49 -6.17 19.79
N LEU A 617 53.35 -5.51 19.55
CA LEU A 617 52.26 -6.08 18.77
C LEU A 617 52.54 -5.98 17.27
N GLN A 618 52.21 -7.04 16.51
CA GLN A 618 52.40 -7.11 15.07
C GLN A 618 51.04 -7.19 14.36
N PRO A 619 50.58 -6.10 13.72
CA PRO A 619 49.35 -6.12 12.93
C PRO A 619 49.46 -7.07 11.73
N VAL A 620 48.41 -7.82 11.46
CA VAL A 620 48.30 -8.77 10.34
C VAL A 620 46.99 -8.54 9.58
N ALA A 621 47.00 -8.80 8.28
CA ALA A 621 45.78 -8.92 7.47
C ALA A 621 45.48 -10.41 7.27
N TYR A 622 44.20 -10.79 7.38
CA TYR A 622 43.79 -12.18 7.32
C TYR A 622 42.42 -12.34 6.66
N LYS A 623 42.11 -13.58 6.30
CA LYS A 623 40.79 -14.05 5.88
C LYS A 623 40.39 -15.19 6.79
N LEU A 624 39.17 -15.19 7.31
CA LEU A 624 38.67 -16.29 8.12
C LEU A 624 38.50 -17.55 7.26
N ILE A 625 38.76 -18.73 7.83
CA ILE A 625 38.77 -19.99 7.08
C ILE A 625 37.34 -20.37 6.64
N ASP A 626 36.35 -20.18 7.51
CA ASP A 626 34.98 -20.69 7.33
C ASP A 626 33.98 -19.65 6.82
N CYS A 627 34.43 -18.41 6.57
CA CYS A 627 33.60 -17.37 5.97
C CYS A 627 34.49 -16.46 5.11
N ASP A 628 33.98 -15.97 3.99
CA ASP A 628 34.70 -15.12 3.02
C ASP A 628 35.00 -13.69 3.54
N ILE A 629 35.17 -13.55 4.86
CA ILE A 629 35.36 -12.30 5.56
C ILE A 629 36.84 -12.00 5.68
N HIS A 630 37.25 -10.87 5.10
CA HIS A 630 38.57 -10.29 5.22
C HIS A 630 38.65 -9.35 6.42
N GLY A 631 39.76 -9.37 7.15
CA GLY A 631 39.97 -8.55 8.33
C GLY A 631 41.43 -8.15 8.54
N VAL A 632 41.63 -7.22 9.47
CA VAL A 632 42.96 -6.80 9.97
C VAL A 632 42.94 -6.85 11.49
N GLY A 633 44.06 -7.22 12.10
CA GLY A 633 44.10 -7.45 13.54
C GLY A 633 45.43 -8.00 14.05
N PHE A 634 45.40 -8.74 15.15
CA PHE A 634 46.56 -9.41 15.74
C PHE A 634 46.31 -10.91 15.87
N ILE A 635 47.38 -11.70 15.97
CA ILE A 635 47.29 -13.12 16.34
C ILE A 635 47.19 -13.23 17.86
N ALA A 636 46.15 -13.91 18.36
CA ALA A 636 45.83 -13.94 19.79
C ALA A 636 46.94 -14.59 20.66
N GLN A 637 47.63 -15.59 20.11
CA GLN A 637 48.75 -16.29 20.73
C GLN A 637 49.96 -15.37 20.92
N ASP A 638 50.20 -14.46 19.96
CA ASP A 638 51.31 -13.51 20.03
C ASP A 638 51.03 -12.47 21.12
N VAL A 639 49.82 -11.92 21.17
CA VAL A 639 49.38 -11.00 22.24
C VAL A 639 49.52 -11.67 23.60
N LYS A 640 49.10 -12.94 23.73
CA LYS A 640 49.21 -13.71 24.98
C LYS A 640 50.66 -13.87 25.42
N THR A 641 51.56 -14.10 24.47
CA THR A 641 53.00 -14.22 24.73
C THR A 641 53.57 -12.91 25.25
N VAL A 642 53.24 -11.78 24.60
CA VAL A 642 53.66 -10.44 25.05
C VAL A 642 53.19 -10.15 26.47
N LEU A 643 51.92 -10.41 26.80
CA LEU A 643 51.39 -10.22 28.16
C LEU A 643 52.13 -11.07 29.19
N ARG A 644 52.44 -12.33 28.85
CA ARG A 644 53.17 -13.25 29.74
C ARG A 644 54.61 -12.78 29.98
N GLU A 645 55.30 -12.31 28.95
CA GLU A 645 56.66 -11.79 29.06
C GLU A 645 56.74 -10.52 29.91
N LEU A 646 55.72 -9.67 29.81
CA LEU A 646 55.59 -8.46 30.63
C LEU A 646 55.01 -8.72 32.03
N ASN A 647 54.61 -9.96 32.32
CA ASN A 647 53.95 -10.36 33.56
C ASN A 647 52.68 -9.53 33.86
N LEU A 648 51.86 -9.32 32.84
CA LEU A 648 50.62 -8.54 32.89
C LEU A 648 49.40 -9.44 32.72
N ASP A 649 48.36 -9.18 33.51
CA ASP A 649 47.08 -9.91 33.49
C ASP A 649 45.94 -9.01 32.98
N TYR A 650 46.14 -8.43 31.79
CA TYR A 650 45.13 -7.63 31.13
C TYR A 650 44.24 -8.49 30.25
N ALA A 651 42.94 -8.18 30.26
CA ALA A 651 41.94 -8.82 29.42
C ALA A 651 42.07 -8.39 27.93
N LEU A 652 43.26 -8.50 27.35
CA LEU A 652 43.51 -8.31 25.92
C LEU A 652 43.45 -9.62 25.14
N VAL A 653 43.37 -10.77 25.82
CA VAL A 653 43.16 -12.09 25.20
C VAL A 653 42.05 -12.80 25.94
N GLY A 654 41.03 -13.24 25.21
CA GLY A 654 40.01 -14.15 25.69
C GLY A 654 40.29 -15.60 25.29
N TYR A 655 39.56 -16.53 25.89
CA TYR A 655 39.60 -17.95 25.55
C TYR A 655 38.17 -18.46 25.42
N TYR A 656 37.89 -19.11 24.29
CA TYR A 656 36.59 -19.69 24.01
C TYR A 656 36.67 -21.20 24.15
N GLU A 657 36.28 -21.68 25.33
CA GLU A 657 36.44 -23.08 25.76
C GLU A 657 35.76 -24.09 24.83
N LYS A 658 34.62 -23.72 24.22
CA LYS A 658 33.83 -24.65 23.39
C LYS A 658 34.55 -25.09 22.12
N GLU A 659 35.34 -24.20 21.53
CA GLU A 659 36.07 -24.45 20.28
C GLU A 659 37.59 -24.55 20.51
N ASP A 660 38.04 -24.45 21.76
CA ASP A 660 39.46 -24.44 22.15
C ASP A 660 40.29 -23.38 21.39
N ILE A 661 39.75 -22.16 21.24
CA ILE A 661 40.41 -21.06 20.52
C ILE A 661 40.62 -19.82 21.40
N TYR A 662 41.68 -19.06 21.11
CA TYR A 662 41.90 -17.74 21.70
C TYR A 662 41.16 -16.66 20.91
N THR A 663 40.69 -15.64 21.61
CA THR A 663 39.93 -14.51 21.04
C THR A 663 40.54 -13.17 21.46
N LEU A 664 40.26 -12.10 20.70
CA LEU A 664 40.77 -10.76 21.00
C LEU A 664 39.62 -9.77 21.23
N PRO A 665 39.43 -9.25 22.46
CA PRO A 665 38.49 -8.20 22.74
C PRO A 665 39.05 -6.84 22.30
N TYR A 666 38.98 -6.53 21.00
CA TYR A 666 39.56 -5.30 20.41
C TYR A 666 39.12 -4.00 21.10
N GLY A 667 37.92 -3.94 21.69
CA GLY A 667 37.47 -2.78 22.47
C GLY A 667 38.39 -2.43 23.64
N ASN A 668 39.04 -3.42 24.26
CA ASN A 668 39.94 -3.20 25.40
C ASN A 668 41.27 -2.55 24.98
N TYR A 669 41.64 -2.66 23.70
CA TYR A 669 42.88 -2.09 23.17
C TYR A 669 42.82 -0.56 23.07
N ILE A 670 41.63 0.04 23.02
CA ILE A 670 41.45 1.48 22.91
C ILE A 670 42.14 2.21 24.07
N ALA A 671 41.98 1.71 25.30
CA ALA A 671 42.60 2.31 26.48
C ALA A 671 44.13 2.19 26.46
N ILE A 672 44.65 1.05 25.98
CA ILE A 672 46.09 0.80 25.86
C ILE A 672 46.71 1.70 24.78
N LEU A 673 46.06 1.81 23.62
CA LEU A 673 46.50 2.70 22.53
C LEU A 673 46.50 4.16 22.98
N ALA A 674 45.47 4.60 23.72
CA ALA A 674 45.43 5.94 24.28
C ALA A 674 46.61 6.22 25.22
N GLY A 675 46.96 5.27 26.09
CA GLY A 675 48.15 5.38 26.96
C GLY A 675 49.46 5.41 26.18
N ALA A 676 49.60 4.58 25.14
CA ALA A 676 50.79 4.57 24.30
C ALA A 676 50.99 5.90 23.56
N ILE A 677 49.91 6.51 23.06
CA ILE A 677 49.94 7.84 22.42
C ILE A 677 50.35 8.92 23.43
N GLN A 678 49.84 8.85 24.67
CA GLN A 678 50.25 9.77 25.74
C GLN A 678 51.76 9.68 25.99
N TYR A 679 52.33 8.48 26.03
CA TYR A 679 53.77 8.28 26.20
C TYR A 679 54.59 8.88 25.06
N ILE A 680 54.17 8.66 23.81
CA ILE A 680 54.83 9.23 22.62
C ILE A 680 54.84 10.76 22.65
N ASN A 681 53.75 11.39 23.10
CA ASN A 681 53.66 12.85 23.21
C ASN A 681 54.52 13.39 24.36
N LEU A 682 54.60 12.69 25.49
CA LEU A 682 55.46 13.09 26.63
C LEU A 682 56.95 13.11 26.25
N ARG A 683 57.39 12.29 25.28
CA ARG A 683 58.77 12.26 24.77
C ARG A 683 59.06 13.23 23.60
N LYS A 684 58.08 13.99 23.12
CA LYS A 684 58.32 15.05 22.10
C LYS A 684 58.81 16.37 22.71
N ASP A 685 58.60 16.55 24.01
CA ASP A 685 59.01 17.75 24.77
C ASP A 685 60.27 17.51 25.63
N GLU A 686 60.87 16.32 25.55
CA GLU A 686 62.26 15.98 25.96
C GLU A 686 63.16 15.91 24.73
#